data_AF-A0A7S9CYL7-F1
#
_entry.id   AF-A0A7S9CYL7-F1
#
_cell.length_a   1.000
_cell.length_b   1.000
_cell.length_c   1.000
_cell.angle_alpha   90.00
_cell.angle_beta   90.00
_cell.angle_gamma   90.00
#
_symmetry.space_group_name_H-M   'P 1'
#
loop_
_entity.id
_entity.type
_entity.pdbx_description
1 polymer ?
#
loop_
_entity_poly.entity_id
_entity_poly.type
_entity_poly.pdbx_seq_one_letter_code
_entity_poly.pdbx_strand_id
1 'polypeptide(L)'
;MHSAADTFVFPYSYGTTSSQSSVSGPAGSVPFSLTGPFTYNPSTSGGSGIQGFFQQDCLLGLGCTISTTVQADVSSLTVGQAQYIWGGAGRSTITTDYNLATNWSNPPAAAPPVAAGQTAIFADTGSATVTLASGIGGPDSWTFTANAQSYNISGLNVNFNLAGPTGGLVDNANAGQTITISSNINESVAGVMVQQLGNSTLVLSGTNTYTGGTVIEAGTLQLGDASHTGSIVGNVANYAKFNIVNADTSGITSIVNDRALPGATPGSTAFSNATSAGTMTITNLNGGATVFNDTSTAANATIVNDNGGLLTFNNQATAGTANISNRDGSLIAFANNSTAGSATITTDSGAGITFHDSSTGGNARFITQGTGYVDFGQSIGPNLDHRIAAGSIEGSGSYYIGGHNTLVVGGNNLSTEVSGVIADNSPCGCTSGSGALEKTGTGTLALSGTNTYTGGTTITAGTLQVDGSIASSSLTTVAANGVLTGAGTVGSAQINAGGTFAPGMIAAPGTSMTVAGNLAFQSGALYLVFLDPATSSFANVTGTATLNGLVGASFTTGTYVAKRYTILTATGGVNGTFAGIGSLGLPSGFKESLSYDTTHAYLDLALAFTPQSGTLSTNQQNVGNAIAAFFNANGGIPMVFGGLTPAGLSQLSGESATGSQQATFDAMSQFISLLIDPSISGRGEPINGGAAPYADATSAYAAGKKTDAFAMFTKAPPVTPFAQRWSVWAAGFGGSQRTDGNAVLGSNNTSSSIVGTAVGADYLISPNTLAGFALAGGGTNFSTNTLGDGRSDLFQAGAFVRHNVGPAYFTAALAYGWQDITTDRIVTVAGIDHLRAQFNANAWSGRIEGGYRFVAPIIGGIGITPYAAGQFVSFELPNYMEQAIVGLNTFALGYSAKTATDTRSELGARTDKSFAMQNGVLTLRGRLAWAHDYDPDRSVLATFQTLPGASFVVNGATHAADSALTSASAEWKWTNGWSAAATFDGEFSNVSNSYAGKGVVRYTW
;
A
#
# COMPACT_ATOMS: atom_id res chain seq x y z
N MET A 1 -23.93 45.38 -11.00
CA MET A 1 -22.86 45.25 -12.00
C MET A 1 -22.70 43.76 -12.32
N HIS A 2 -22.53 43.44 -13.59
CA HIS A 2 -22.56 42.09 -14.18
C HIS A 2 -21.56 41.08 -13.61
N SER A 3 -22.01 39.80 -13.57
CA SER A 3 -21.39 38.56 -14.10
C SER A 3 -21.65 37.40 -13.12
N ALA A 4 -22.58 36.50 -13.41
CA ALA A 4 -22.40 35.26 -14.17
C ALA A 4 -21.54 34.21 -13.47
N ALA A 5 -22.19 33.18 -12.91
CA ALA A 5 -22.14 31.78 -13.35
C ALA A 5 -22.27 30.82 -12.16
N ASP A 6 -23.31 29.98 -12.25
CA ASP A 6 -23.73 28.94 -11.32
C ASP A 6 -22.71 27.81 -11.17
N THR A 7 -22.51 27.31 -9.95
CA THR A 7 -22.76 25.90 -9.62
C THR A 7 -22.84 25.76 -8.09
N PHE A 8 -24.00 25.39 -7.56
CA PHE A 8 -24.10 24.87 -6.20
C PHE A 8 -25.07 23.68 -6.15
N VAL A 9 -24.58 22.65 -5.46
CA VAL A 9 -25.21 21.40 -5.07
C VAL A 9 -26.19 21.65 -3.91
N PHE A 10 -27.03 20.64 -3.63
CA PHE A 10 -27.83 20.37 -2.41
C PHE A 10 -29.30 20.85 -2.43
N PRO A 11 -30.18 20.43 -1.49
CA PRO A 11 -30.59 19.07 -1.06
C PRO A 11 -32.13 18.97 -0.69
N TYR A 12 -32.58 17.80 -0.18
CA TYR A 12 -33.80 17.55 0.66
C TYR A 12 -35.20 17.89 0.04
N SER A 13 -36.36 17.31 0.37
CA SER A 13 -36.84 16.30 1.34
C SER A 13 -38.34 15.99 1.09
N TYR A 14 -38.72 14.71 1.28
CA TYR A 14 -39.92 14.14 1.92
C TYR A 14 -41.38 14.44 1.50
N GLY A 15 -42.15 13.35 1.38
CA GLY A 15 -43.60 13.29 1.61
C GLY A 15 -44.29 11.94 1.31
N THR A 16 -44.02 10.92 2.14
CA THR A 16 -44.88 9.83 2.70
C THR A 16 -46.16 9.37 1.97
N THR A 17 -46.40 8.06 1.74
CA THR A 17 -46.99 6.99 2.60
C THR A 17 -47.12 5.73 1.71
N SER A 18 -47.16 4.45 2.10
CA SER A 18 -47.53 3.70 3.30
C SER A 18 -46.88 2.28 3.26
N SER A 19 -46.93 1.61 4.42
CA SER A 19 -46.37 0.32 4.84
C SER A 19 -46.62 -0.92 3.96
N GLN A 20 -45.62 -1.83 3.87
CA GLN A 20 -45.81 -3.26 4.16
C GLN A 20 -44.50 -4.01 4.42
N SER A 21 -44.63 -5.06 5.22
CA SER A 21 -43.63 -5.85 5.95
C SER A 21 -43.11 -7.09 5.20
N SER A 22 -41.80 -7.26 5.22
CA SER A 22 -40.94 -8.46 5.34
C SER A 22 -41.45 -9.92 5.16
N VAL A 23 -40.64 -10.69 4.39
CA VAL A 23 -40.14 -12.09 4.55
C VAL A 23 -40.60 -13.19 3.55
N SER A 24 -39.58 -13.87 2.98
CA SER A 24 -39.43 -15.28 2.52
C SER A 24 -39.47 -15.64 1.02
N GLY A 25 -38.43 -16.38 0.58
CA GLY A 25 -38.57 -17.52 -0.36
C GLY A 25 -37.72 -17.51 -1.65
N PRO A 26 -36.88 -18.53 -1.93
CA PRO A 26 -35.95 -18.58 -3.06
C PRO A 26 -36.56 -19.20 -4.34
N ALA A 27 -36.03 -18.85 -5.51
CA ALA A 27 -36.44 -19.44 -6.80
C ALA A 27 -35.55 -20.65 -7.15
N GLY A 28 -36.18 -21.82 -7.23
CA GLY A 28 -35.58 -23.08 -7.66
C GLY A 28 -35.53 -23.22 -9.18
N SER A 29 -34.45 -23.86 -9.62
CA SER A 29 -34.20 -24.41 -10.95
C SER A 29 -35.04 -25.67 -11.21
N VAL A 30 -35.58 -25.80 -12.42
CA VAL A 30 -36.18 -27.04 -12.95
C VAL A 30 -35.63 -27.29 -14.36
N PRO A 31 -35.08 -28.48 -14.68
CA PRO A 31 -34.64 -28.83 -16.03
C PRO A 31 -35.77 -29.54 -16.80
N PHE A 32 -35.86 -29.31 -18.12
CA PHE A 32 -36.68 -30.13 -19.02
C PHE A 32 -35.74 -30.93 -19.94
N SER A 33 -35.74 -32.25 -19.75
CA SER A 33 -35.12 -33.22 -20.65
C SER A 33 -36.15 -33.76 -21.65
N LEU A 34 -35.82 -33.78 -22.94
CA LEU A 34 -36.52 -34.58 -23.94
C LEU A 34 -35.52 -35.54 -24.59
N THR A 35 -35.62 -36.80 -24.18
CA THR A 35 -34.98 -37.97 -24.80
C THR A 35 -35.90 -38.57 -25.86
N GLY A 36 -35.37 -38.85 -27.05
CA GLY A 36 -36.00 -39.71 -28.07
C GLY A 36 -35.20 -39.75 -29.38
N PRO A 37 -34.81 -40.92 -29.91
CA PRO A 37 -33.93 -41.02 -31.06
C PRO A 37 -34.72 -41.02 -32.38
N PHE A 38 -34.25 -40.27 -33.38
CA PHE A 38 -34.71 -40.43 -34.76
C PHE A 38 -33.63 -41.09 -35.61
N THR A 39 -33.91 -42.32 -35.98
CA THR A 39 -33.17 -43.16 -36.93
C THR A 39 -33.25 -42.59 -38.35
N TYR A 40 -32.10 -42.48 -39.01
CA TYR A 40 -31.95 -42.13 -40.42
C TYR A 40 -32.16 -43.37 -41.31
N ASN A 41 -32.96 -43.26 -42.37
CA ASN A 41 -33.09 -44.28 -43.42
C ASN A 41 -33.15 -43.61 -44.81
N PRO A 42 -32.25 -43.94 -45.78
CA PRO A 42 -32.22 -43.32 -47.09
C PRO A 42 -32.83 -44.23 -48.19
N SER A 43 -33.90 -43.76 -48.84
CA SER A 43 -34.40 -44.17 -50.18
C SER A 43 -35.71 -43.38 -50.41
N THR A 44 -36.02 -42.69 -51.51
CA THR A 44 -35.83 -42.91 -52.96
C THR A 44 -36.11 -41.59 -53.71
N SER A 45 -35.32 -41.32 -54.76
CA SER A 45 -35.59 -40.56 -56.00
C SER A 45 -36.82 -39.65 -56.14
N GLY A 46 -36.55 -38.39 -56.56
CA GLY A 46 -37.24 -37.73 -57.69
C GLY A 46 -38.15 -36.55 -57.35
N GLY A 47 -37.78 -35.35 -57.81
CA GLY A 47 -38.71 -34.23 -58.00
C GLY A 47 -38.27 -32.91 -57.36
N SER A 48 -37.90 -31.95 -58.21
CA SER A 48 -37.54 -30.57 -57.89
C SER A 48 -38.53 -29.84 -56.97
N GLY A 49 -38.00 -29.02 -56.07
CA GLY A 49 -38.77 -28.05 -55.28
C GLY A 49 -37.99 -27.55 -54.07
N ILE A 50 -36.99 -26.69 -54.28
CA ILE A 50 -36.23 -26.04 -53.21
C ILE A 50 -37.10 -24.91 -52.62
N GLN A 51 -37.68 -25.16 -51.46
CA GLN A 51 -38.23 -24.16 -50.55
C GLN A 51 -37.74 -24.55 -49.15
N GLY A 52 -36.72 -23.87 -48.64
CA GLY A 52 -36.20 -24.15 -47.31
C GLY A 52 -35.06 -23.23 -46.86
N PHE A 53 -35.32 -22.56 -45.74
CA PHE A 53 -34.39 -22.00 -44.75
C PHE A 53 -33.67 -20.67 -45.06
N PHE A 54 -34.33 -19.57 -44.71
CA PHE A 54 -33.70 -18.28 -44.36
C PHE A 54 -34.13 -17.88 -42.94
N GLN A 55 -33.33 -18.27 -41.94
CA GLN A 55 -33.25 -17.64 -40.61
C GLN A 55 -32.20 -18.38 -39.77
N GLN A 56 -31.00 -17.83 -39.63
CA GLN A 56 -30.36 -17.47 -38.35
C GLN A 56 -29.03 -16.76 -38.65
N ASP A 57 -28.55 -15.98 -37.69
CA ASP A 57 -27.26 -15.26 -37.68
C ASP A 57 -27.24 -13.86 -38.29
N CYS A 58 -28.01 -12.98 -37.65
CA CYS A 58 -27.76 -11.55 -37.64
C CYS A 58 -27.70 -11.09 -36.18
N LEU A 59 -26.54 -11.26 -35.55
CA LEU A 59 -26.16 -10.68 -34.27
C LEU A 59 -24.68 -10.31 -34.36
N LEU A 60 -24.36 -9.08 -33.93
CA LEU A 60 -23.08 -8.35 -33.99
C LEU A 60 -22.92 -7.50 -35.25
N GLY A 61 -23.32 -6.22 -35.12
CA GLY A 61 -23.37 -5.25 -36.19
C GLY A 61 -22.02 -4.92 -36.81
N LEU A 62 -21.84 -5.37 -38.05
CA LEU A 62 -21.14 -4.71 -39.14
C LEU A 62 -21.92 -5.04 -40.44
N GLY A 63 -21.96 -4.09 -41.37
CA GLY A 63 -22.95 -4.02 -42.48
C GLY A 63 -23.21 -5.32 -43.26
N CYS A 64 -24.45 -5.78 -43.22
CA CYS A 64 -24.96 -6.83 -44.08
C CYS A 64 -25.20 -6.26 -45.49
N THR A 65 -24.41 -6.70 -46.47
CA THR A 65 -24.80 -6.59 -47.89
C THR A 65 -25.12 -8.00 -48.35
N ILE A 66 -26.40 -8.31 -48.44
CA ILE A 66 -26.92 -9.55 -49.01
C ILE A 66 -26.53 -9.55 -50.49
N SER A 67 -25.57 -10.38 -50.89
CA SER A 67 -25.31 -10.66 -52.30
C SER A 67 -26.34 -11.69 -52.77
N THR A 68 -27.45 -11.20 -53.31
CA THR A 68 -28.37 -12.05 -54.08
C THR A 68 -27.65 -12.51 -55.34
N THR A 69 -27.46 -13.82 -55.46
CA THR A 69 -27.02 -14.49 -56.69
C THR A 69 -27.99 -14.12 -57.82
N VAL A 70 -27.63 -13.14 -58.63
CA VAL A 70 -28.17 -13.04 -59.99
C VAL A 70 -27.30 -13.98 -60.79
N GLN A 71 -27.79 -15.21 -60.99
CA GLN A 71 -27.38 -15.96 -62.17
C GLN A 71 -27.77 -15.06 -63.34
N ALA A 72 -26.80 -14.35 -63.91
CA ALA A 72 -27.01 -13.52 -65.09
C ALA A 72 -27.33 -14.49 -66.23
N ASP A 73 -28.61 -14.81 -66.37
CA ASP A 73 -29.14 -15.22 -67.65
C ASP A 73 -28.77 -14.08 -68.62
N VAL A 74 -28.08 -14.44 -69.69
CA VAL A 74 -27.52 -13.54 -70.73
C VAL A 74 -28.65 -12.81 -71.51
N SER A 75 -29.88 -12.85 -71.01
CA SER A 75 -31.09 -12.29 -71.58
C SER A 75 -31.56 -10.97 -70.94
N SER A 76 -30.90 -10.46 -69.88
CA SER A 76 -31.33 -9.24 -69.17
C SER A 76 -30.40 -8.02 -69.31
N LEU A 77 -29.62 -7.94 -70.39
CA LEU A 77 -29.05 -6.66 -70.83
C LEU A 77 -30.19 -5.71 -71.20
N THR A 78 -30.23 -4.53 -70.59
CA THR A 78 -31.18 -3.48 -70.94
C THR A 78 -31.15 -3.21 -72.45
N VAL A 79 -32.34 -3.13 -73.04
CA VAL A 79 -32.56 -2.78 -74.44
C VAL A 79 -31.91 -1.41 -74.72
N GLY A 80 -30.74 -1.38 -75.36
CA GLY A 80 -30.10 -0.12 -75.77
C GLY A 80 -28.60 -0.13 -76.13
N GLN A 81 -27.80 -1.12 -75.70
CA GLN A 81 -26.34 -1.11 -75.95
C GLN A 81 -25.97 -1.68 -77.33
N ALA A 82 -25.10 -0.98 -78.06
CA ALA A 82 -24.55 -1.45 -79.33
C ALA A 82 -23.41 -2.45 -79.08
N GLN A 83 -23.58 -3.69 -79.56
CA GLN A 83 -22.62 -4.78 -79.38
C GLN A 83 -21.69 -4.90 -80.60
N TYR A 84 -20.38 -4.91 -80.35
CA TYR A 84 -19.33 -5.02 -81.36
C TYR A 84 -18.50 -6.28 -81.09
N ILE A 85 -18.46 -7.23 -82.04
CA ILE A 85 -17.71 -8.49 -81.87
C ILE A 85 -16.36 -8.40 -82.57
N TRP A 86 -15.28 -8.71 -81.83
CA TRP A 86 -13.91 -8.75 -82.35
C TRP A 86 -13.74 -9.87 -83.38
N GLY A 87 -13.32 -9.53 -84.60
CA GLY A 87 -13.17 -10.49 -85.69
C GLY A 87 -14.46 -11.15 -86.17
N GLY A 88 -15.63 -10.58 -85.85
CA GLY A 88 -16.93 -11.15 -86.20
C GLY A 88 -17.22 -11.19 -87.71
N ALA A 89 -18.39 -11.72 -88.08
CA ALA A 89 -18.74 -12.07 -89.47
C ALA A 89 -18.43 -10.96 -90.50
N GLY A 90 -17.63 -11.30 -91.52
CA GLY A 90 -17.25 -10.40 -92.62
C GLY A 90 -16.09 -9.44 -92.34
N ARG A 91 -15.36 -9.61 -91.22
CA ARG A 91 -14.19 -8.80 -90.83
C ARG A 91 -12.87 -9.57 -90.93
N SER A 92 -11.76 -8.83 -91.03
CA SER A 92 -10.40 -9.39 -91.11
C SER A 92 -9.51 -8.75 -90.07
N THR A 93 -9.00 -9.55 -89.15
CA THR A 93 -8.09 -9.15 -88.05
C THR A 93 -6.63 -9.45 -88.39
N ILE A 94 -6.22 -9.15 -89.63
CA ILE A 94 -4.80 -9.22 -90.03
C ILE A 94 -3.95 -8.29 -89.13
N THR A 95 -4.55 -7.23 -88.60
CA THR A 95 -3.94 -6.34 -87.60
C THR A 95 -4.45 -6.64 -86.19
N THR A 96 -3.66 -6.28 -85.18
CA THR A 96 -4.01 -6.43 -83.76
C THR A 96 -4.69 -5.19 -83.16
N ASP A 97 -4.81 -4.10 -83.92
CA ASP A 97 -5.23 -2.79 -83.39
C ASP A 97 -6.73 -2.74 -83.02
N TYR A 98 -7.04 -2.54 -81.74
CA TYR A 98 -8.41 -2.36 -81.23
C TYR A 98 -9.10 -1.15 -81.87
N ASN A 99 -8.34 -0.08 -82.13
CA ASN A 99 -8.86 1.18 -82.65
C ASN A 99 -9.22 1.12 -84.13
N LEU A 100 -8.91 0.02 -84.82
CA LEU A 100 -9.20 -0.12 -86.25
C LEU A 100 -10.60 -0.69 -86.48
N ALA A 101 -11.49 0.13 -87.04
CA ALA A 101 -12.89 -0.24 -87.30
C ALA A 101 -13.07 -1.50 -88.17
N THR A 102 -12.09 -1.87 -89.00
CA THR A 102 -12.16 -3.09 -89.84
C THR A 102 -12.12 -4.38 -89.04
N ASN A 103 -11.74 -4.33 -87.77
CA ASN A 103 -11.62 -5.49 -86.89
C ASN A 103 -12.92 -5.84 -86.14
N TRP A 104 -13.99 -5.03 -86.23
CA TRP A 104 -15.23 -5.17 -85.45
C TRP A 104 -16.49 -5.41 -86.30
N SER A 105 -17.38 -6.34 -85.92
CA SER A 105 -18.65 -6.59 -86.63
C SER A 105 -19.83 -5.70 -86.15
N ASN A 106 -20.82 -5.47 -87.03
CA ASN A 106 -22.11 -4.74 -86.82
C ASN A 106 -22.05 -3.18 -86.81
N PRO A 107 -23.15 -2.44 -87.11
CA PRO A 107 -23.12 -1.07 -87.66
C PRO A 107 -23.11 0.07 -86.61
N PRO A 108 -22.56 1.26 -86.96
CA PRO A 108 -22.07 1.64 -88.28
C PRO A 108 -20.66 1.15 -88.55
N ALA A 109 -20.41 0.72 -89.80
CA ALA A 109 -19.16 0.11 -90.27
C ALA A 109 -17.93 1.07 -90.34
N ALA A 110 -17.77 2.00 -89.39
CA ALA A 110 -16.69 2.97 -89.42
C ALA A 110 -16.07 3.30 -88.04
N ALA A 111 -16.52 2.70 -86.93
CA ALA A 111 -15.98 3.04 -85.61
C ALA A 111 -15.74 1.79 -84.73
N PRO A 112 -14.58 1.70 -84.05
CA PRO A 112 -14.37 0.74 -82.95
C PRO A 112 -15.25 1.08 -81.74
N PRO A 113 -15.51 0.13 -80.81
CA PRO A 113 -16.21 0.37 -79.56
C PRO A 113 -15.38 1.24 -78.61
N VAL A 114 -15.56 2.56 -78.67
CA VAL A 114 -14.79 3.57 -77.92
C VAL A 114 -15.67 4.64 -77.27
N ALA A 115 -17.00 4.54 -77.30
CA ALA A 115 -17.92 5.54 -76.76
C ALA A 115 -19.03 4.93 -75.90
N ALA A 116 -19.71 5.77 -75.10
CA ALA A 116 -20.77 5.36 -74.18
C ALA A 116 -21.91 4.63 -74.92
N GLY A 117 -22.52 3.64 -74.26
CA GLY A 117 -23.56 2.80 -74.86
C GLY A 117 -23.02 1.67 -75.76
N GLN A 118 -21.71 1.46 -75.82
CA GLN A 118 -21.07 0.45 -76.66
C GLN A 118 -20.42 -0.66 -75.81
N THR A 119 -20.61 -1.92 -76.21
CA THR A 119 -19.99 -3.09 -75.57
C THR A 119 -19.10 -3.80 -76.58
N ALA A 120 -17.86 -4.10 -76.18
CA ALA A 120 -16.95 -4.94 -76.95
C ALA A 120 -17.10 -6.41 -76.52
N ILE A 121 -17.31 -7.29 -77.49
CA ILE A 121 -17.48 -8.73 -77.26
C ILE A 121 -16.28 -9.47 -77.87
N PHE A 122 -15.61 -10.26 -77.04
CA PHE A 122 -14.48 -11.11 -77.43
C PHE A 122 -14.93 -12.58 -77.39
N ALA A 123 -14.89 -13.25 -78.55
CA ALA A 123 -15.34 -14.63 -78.76
C ALA A 123 -14.20 -15.54 -79.27
N ASP A 124 -14.49 -16.65 -79.96
CA ASP A 124 -13.50 -17.54 -80.60
C ASP A 124 -12.97 -17.03 -81.95
N THR A 125 -13.25 -15.77 -82.29
CA THR A 125 -12.93 -15.16 -83.58
C THR A 125 -11.94 -14.00 -83.42
N GLY A 126 -11.26 -13.64 -84.51
CA GLY A 126 -10.30 -12.54 -84.51
C GLY A 126 -8.87 -12.93 -84.10
N SER A 127 -7.98 -11.94 -84.05
CA SER A 127 -6.60 -12.11 -83.56
C SER A 127 -6.60 -12.29 -82.04
N ALA A 128 -5.87 -13.28 -81.54
CA ALA A 128 -5.65 -13.51 -80.11
C ALA A 128 -4.86 -12.37 -79.43
N THR A 129 -4.09 -11.59 -80.19
CA THR A 129 -3.41 -10.39 -79.69
C THR A 129 -4.19 -9.14 -80.08
N VAL A 130 -4.43 -8.28 -79.10
CA VAL A 130 -5.15 -7.01 -79.24
C VAL A 130 -4.27 -5.88 -78.68
N THR A 131 -4.08 -4.82 -79.46
CA THR A 131 -3.25 -3.66 -79.10
C THR A 131 -4.10 -2.41 -79.03
N LEU A 132 -4.06 -1.69 -77.92
CA LEU A 132 -4.70 -0.39 -77.73
C LEU A 132 -3.74 0.71 -78.19
N ALA A 133 -3.75 1.03 -79.48
CA ALA A 133 -2.83 2.01 -80.09
C ALA A 133 -3.14 3.46 -79.69
N SER A 134 -4.36 3.76 -79.28
CA SER A 134 -4.79 5.02 -78.68
C SER A 134 -5.70 4.78 -77.47
N GLY A 135 -5.82 5.74 -76.56
CA GLY A 135 -6.64 5.58 -75.36
C GLY A 135 -8.12 5.29 -75.69
N ILE A 136 -8.69 4.29 -75.03
CA ILE A 136 -10.09 3.89 -75.23
C ILE A 136 -10.95 4.64 -74.21
N GLY A 137 -11.65 5.67 -74.67
CA GLY A 137 -12.41 6.56 -73.79
C GLY A 137 -13.92 6.44 -73.99
N GLY A 138 -14.57 5.48 -73.32
CA GLY A 138 -16.02 5.48 -73.22
C GLY A 138 -16.83 4.20 -73.44
N PRO A 139 -16.32 3.00 -73.79
CA PRO A 139 -17.20 1.84 -73.88
C PRO A 139 -17.82 1.53 -72.53
N ASP A 140 -19.02 0.95 -72.52
CA ASP A 140 -19.70 0.55 -71.30
C ASP A 140 -19.06 -0.71 -70.72
N SER A 141 -18.71 -1.69 -71.56
CA SER A 141 -18.11 -2.93 -71.11
C SER A 141 -17.27 -3.67 -72.16
N TRP A 142 -16.37 -4.52 -71.65
CA TRP A 142 -15.71 -5.61 -72.36
C TRP A 142 -16.27 -6.94 -71.84
N THR A 143 -16.77 -7.78 -72.74
CA THR A 143 -17.33 -9.08 -72.42
C THR A 143 -16.60 -10.18 -73.17
N PHE A 144 -15.99 -11.10 -72.44
CA PHE A 144 -15.46 -12.35 -72.99
C PHE A 144 -16.55 -13.41 -72.87
N THR A 145 -16.90 -14.04 -73.99
CA THR A 145 -17.93 -15.07 -74.04
C THR A 145 -17.39 -16.41 -73.52
N ALA A 146 -18.28 -17.35 -73.23
CA ALA A 146 -17.88 -18.69 -72.77
C ALA A 146 -16.97 -19.45 -73.76
N ASN A 147 -17.09 -19.16 -75.06
CA ASN A 147 -16.23 -19.71 -76.10
C ASN A 147 -15.06 -18.80 -76.49
N ALA A 148 -14.74 -17.75 -75.73
CA ALA A 148 -13.62 -16.88 -76.04
C ALA A 148 -12.33 -17.69 -76.23
N GLN A 149 -11.49 -17.31 -77.20
CA GLN A 149 -10.11 -17.82 -77.27
C GLN A 149 -9.25 -17.18 -76.16
N SER A 150 -8.01 -17.63 -76.01
CA SER A 150 -7.08 -16.93 -75.11
C SER A 150 -6.67 -15.61 -75.74
N TYR A 151 -6.82 -14.51 -74.99
CA TYR A 151 -6.53 -13.16 -75.47
C TYR A 151 -5.36 -12.55 -74.72
N ASN A 152 -4.54 -11.78 -75.43
CA ASN A 152 -3.52 -10.91 -74.85
C ASN A 152 -3.76 -9.47 -75.31
N ILE A 153 -4.19 -8.62 -74.37
CA ILE A 153 -4.56 -7.22 -74.59
C ILE A 153 -3.55 -6.30 -73.91
N SER A 154 -2.95 -5.39 -74.67
CA SER A 154 -1.91 -4.48 -74.16
C SER A 154 -1.95 -3.12 -74.88
N GLY A 155 -1.28 -2.11 -74.34
CA GLY A 155 -1.22 -0.76 -74.91
C GLY A 155 -1.68 0.30 -73.92
N LEU A 156 -2.33 1.36 -74.41
CA LEU A 156 -2.83 2.46 -73.58
C LEU A 156 -4.03 2.07 -72.72
N ASN A 157 -4.53 3.02 -71.91
CA ASN A 157 -5.61 2.79 -70.93
C ASN A 157 -6.98 2.64 -71.59
N VAL A 158 -7.86 1.88 -70.93
CA VAL A 158 -9.31 1.87 -71.18
C VAL A 158 -10.04 2.56 -70.02
N ASN A 159 -10.99 3.45 -70.33
CA ASN A 159 -11.80 4.16 -69.34
C ASN A 159 -13.28 3.82 -69.59
N PHE A 160 -13.83 2.89 -68.82
CA PHE A 160 -15.22 2.42 -68.97
C PHE A 160 -16.25 3.45 -68.50
N ASN A 161 -17.42 3.49 -69.13
CA ASN A 161 -18.44 4.53 -68.90
C ASN A 161 -19.73 4.04 -68.21
N LEU A 162 -19.79 2.77 -67.81
CA LEU A 162 -20.94 2.21 -67.11
C LEU A 162 -20.53 1.60 -65.77
N ALA A 163 -21.25 1.98 -64.71
CA ALA A 163 -21.07 1.43 -63.38
C ALA A 163 -21.89 0.14 -63.17
N GLY A 164 -21.49 -0.66 -62.19
CA GLY A 164 -22.20 -1.86 -61.77
C GLY A 164 -21.89 -3.10 -62.62
N PRO A 165 -22.61 -4.21 -62.40
CA PRO A 165 -22.25 -5.54 -62.93
C PRO A 165 -22.46 -5.70 -64.44
N THR A 166 -23.05 -4.72 -65.13
CA THR A 166 -23.15 -4.73 -66.60
C THR A 166 -22.12 -3.82 -67.27
N GLY A 167 -21.33 -3.09 -66.48
CA GLY A 167 -20.28 -2.19 -66.92
C GLY A 167 -18.88 -2.66 -66.52
N GLY A 168 -17.87 -2.26 -67.28
CA GLY A 168 -16.48 -2.67 -67.05
C GLY A 168 -16.11 -3.99 -67.70
N LEU A 169 -15.42 -4.87 -66.97
CA LEU A 169 -14.91 -6.13 -67.50
C LEU A 169 -15.78 -7.29 -67.03
N VAL A 170 -16.23 -8.13 -67.97
CA VAL A 170 -16.99 -9.36 -67.68
C VAL A 170 -16.34 -10.53 -68.43
N ASP A 171 -15.70 -11.44 -67.71
CA ASP A 171 -15.10 -12.65 -68.28
C ASP A 171 -15.96 -13.88 -67.99
N ASN A 172 -16.55 -14.46 -69.04
CA ASN A 172 -17.31 -15.72 -68.96
C ASN A 172 -16.55 -16.91 -69.57
N ALA A 173 -15.29 -16.75 -69.98
CA ALA A 173 -14.55 -17.75 -70.72
C ALA A 173 -14.39 -19.07 -69.92
N ASN A 174 -14.36 -20.18 -70.65
CA ASN A 174 -14.29 -21.52 -70.08
C ASN A 174 -12.88 -21.91 -69.58
N ALA A 175 -12.82 -23.05 -68.91
CA ALA A 175 -11.56 -23.63 -68.46
C ALA A 175 -10.59 -23.88 -69.62
N GLY A 176 -9.29 -23.61 -69.38
CA GLY A 176 -8.23 -23.77 -70.38
C GLY A 176 -7.97 -22.52 -71.23
N GLN A 177 -8.75 -21.45 -71.07
CA GLN A 177 -8.46 -20.15 -71.67
C GLN A 177 -7.79 -19.19 -70.69
N THR A 178 -6.96 -18.30 -71.23
CA THR A 178 -6.30 -17.22 -70.48
C THR A 178 -6.56 -15.87 -71.14
N ILE A 179 -7.10 -14.94 -70.39
CA ILE A 179 -7.35 -13.55 -70.80
C ILE A 179 -6.32 -12.69 -70.07
N THR A 180 -5.30 -12.21 -70.76
CA THR A 180 -4.28 -11.33 -70.20
C THR A 180 -4.53 -9.89 -70.62
N ILE A 181 -4.64 -8.98 -69.65
CA ILE A 181 -4.83 -7.55 -69.87
C ILE A 181 -3.71 -6.80 -69.13
N SER A 182 -2.79 -6.25 -69.90
CA SER A 182 -1.67 -5.43 -69.39
C SER A 182 -1.93 -3.93 -69.47
N SER A 183 -2.97 -3.52 -70.20
CA SER A 183 -3.48 -2.14 -70.20
C SER A 183 -4.17 -1.80 -68.88
N ASN A 184 -4.10 -0.54 -68.47
CA ASN A 184 -4.81 -0.07 -67.27
C ASN A 184 -6.32 -0.01 -67.53
N ILE A 185 -7.08 -0.62 -66.63
CA ILE A 185 -8.54 -0.50 -66.57
C ILE A 185 -8.90 0.62 -65.60
N ASN A 186 -9.47 1.68 -66.17
CA ASN A 186 -9.89 2.88 -65.48
C ASN A 186 -11.39 3.11 -65.71
N GLU A 187 -11.89 4.22 -65.18
CA GLU A 187 -13.30 4.59 -65.26
C GLU A 187 -13.49 6.05 -65.66
N SER A 188 -14.45 6.29 -66.56
CA SER A 188 -15.01 7.61 -66.87
C SER A 188 -16.22 7.92 -65.97
N VAL A 189 -16.85 6.88 -65.41
CA VAL A 189 -17.96 6.94 -64.46
C VAL A 189 -17.62 6.07 -63.25
N ALA A 190 -17.69 6.64 -62.05
CA ALA A 190 -17.38 5.91 -60.82
C ALA A 190 -18.28 4.68 -60.63
N GLY A 191 -17.68 3.57 -60.18
CA GLY A 191 -18.40 2.32 -59.91
C GLY A 191 -18.27 1.26 -60.99
N VAL A 192 -17.29 1.37 -61.89
CA VAL A 192 -16.95 0.32 -62.87
C VAL A 192 -16.47 -0.94 -62.16
N MET A 193 -16.94 -2.11 -62.59
CA MET A 193 -16.59 -3.40 -61.96
C MET A 193 -15.70 -4.27 -62.85
N VAL A 194 -14.96 -5.18 -62.21
CA VAL A 194 -14.34 -6.33 -62.86
C VAL A 194 -14.98 -7.61 -62.35
N GLN A 195 -15.44 -8.46 -63.26
CA GLN A 195 -16.13 -9.70 -62.94
C GLN A 195 -15.50 -10.88 -63.67
N GLN A 196 -14.98 -11.83 -62.89
CA GLN A 196 -14.55 -13.14 -63.35
C GLN A 196 -15.67 -14.15 -63.05
N LEU A 197 -16.49 -14.46 -64.07
CA LEU A 197 -17.65 -15.34 -63.95
C LEU A 197 -17.40 -16.73 -64.58
N GLY A 198 -16.46 -16.81 -65.51
CA GLY A 198 -16.06 -18.04 -66.21
C GLY A 198 -14.95 -18.82 -65.52
N ASN A 199 -14.73 -20.06 -65.96
CA ASN A 199 -13.68 -20.95 -65.43
C ASN A 199 -12.27 -20.68 -66.01
N SER A 200 -12.09 -19.60 -66.77
CA SER A 200 -10.82 -19.16 -67.34
C SER A 200 -9.82 -18.65 -66.30
N THR A 201 -8.63 -18.24 -66.76
CA THR A 201 -7.71 -17.39 -66.00
C THR A 201 -7.70 -15.98 -66.57
N LEU A 202 -8.17 -15.01 -65.80
CA LEU A 202 -8.01 -13.58 -66.09
C LEU A 202 -6.74 -13.05 -65.42
N VAL A 203 -5.81 -12.49 -66.17
CA VAL A 203 -4.56 -11.91 -65.67
C VAL A 203 -4.61 -10.40 -65.86
N LEU A 204 -4.55 -9.65 -64.76
CA LEU A 204 -4.45 -8.19 -64.75
C LEU A 204 -3.05 -7.79 -64.32
N SER A 205 -2.26 -7.23 -65.25
CA SER A 205 -0.90 -6.77 -64.96
C SER A 205 -0.69 -5.26 -65.04
N GLY A 206 -1.73 -4.51 -65.44
CA GLY A 206 -1.75 -3.05 -65.41
C GLY A 206 -2.07 -2.45 -64.02
N THR A 207 -1.95 -1.12 -63.92
CA THR A 207 -2.36 -0.34 -62.75
C THR A 207 -3.82 0.06 -62.89
N ASN A 208 -4.73 -0.72 -62.33
CA ASN A 208 -6.17 -0.54 -62.52
C ASN A 208 -6.78 0.33 -61.42
N THR A 209 -7.63 1.30 -61.79
CA THR A 209 -8.16 2.32 -60.87
C THR A 209 -9.69 2.41 -60.86
N TYR A 210 -10.39 1.37 -61.33
CA TYR A 210 -11.84 1.28 -61.23
C TYR A 210 -12.30 1.16 -59.76
N THR A 211 -13.48 1.71 -59.43
CA THR A 211 -13.93 1.83 -58.02
C THR A 211 -15.15 0.97 -57.66
N GLY A 212 -15.79 0.30 -58.62
CA GLY A 212 -16.96 -0.56 -58.37
C GLY A 212 -16.65 -1.89 -57.69
N GLY A 213 -15.37 -2.24 -57.54
CA GLY A 213 -14.92 -3.48 -56.93
C GLY A 213 -14.77 -4.63 -57.92
N THR A 214 -14.36 -5.77 -57.37
CA THR A 214 -14.02 -6.98 -58.12
C THR A 214 -14.82 -8.17 -57.61
N VAL A 215 -15.39 -8.96 -58.52
CA VAL A 215 -16.11 -10.20 -58.19
C VAL A 215 -15.47 -11.37 -58.92
N ILE A 216 -15.22 -12.46 -58.21
CA ILE A 216 -14.66 -13.70 -58.75
C ILE A 216 -15.61 -14.83 -58.36
N GLU A 217 -16.46 -15.28 -59.28
CA GLU A 217 -17.41 -16.36 -59.06
C GLU A 217 -16.88 -17.72 -59.51
N ALA A 218 -16.00 -17.75 -60.52
CA ALA A 218 -15.40 -18.98 -61.04
C ALA A 218 -13.96 -18.73 -61.51
N GLY A 219 -13.26 -19.79 -61.91
CA GLY A 219 -11.94 -19.67 -62.54
C GLY A 219 -10.88 -19.05 -61.64
N THR A 220 -9.96 -18.30 -62.23
CA THR A 220 -8.87 -17.62 -61.52
C THR A 220 -8.75 -16.18 -61.99
N LEU A 221 -8.76 -15.24 -61.04
CA LEU A 221 -8.18 -13.91 -61.27
C LEU A 221 -6.74 -13.94 -60.78
N GLN A 222 -5.79 -13.49 -61.60
CA GLN A 222 -4.42 -13.24 -61.21
C GLN A 222 -4.11 -11.75 -61.32
N LEU A 223 -3.60 -11.17 -60.24
CA LEU A 223 -3.10 -9.81 -60.18
C LEU A 223 -1.58 -9.82 -60.18
N GLY A 224 -0.99 -9.16 -61.18
CA GLY A 224 0.45 -9.13 -61.42
C GLY A 224 1.02 -10.44 -61.94
N ASP A 225 2.31 -10.43 -62.25
CA ASP A 225 3.06 -11.61 -62.71
C ASP A 225 4.56 -11.50 -62.34
N ALA A 226 5.41 -12.36 -62.90
CA ALA A 226 6.84 -12.36 -62.61
C ALA A 226 7.57 -11.07 -63.05
N SER A 227 7.03 -10.33 -64.01
CA SER A 227 7.63 -9.16 -64.67
C SER A 227 6.85 -7.86 -64.50
N HIS A 228 5.60 -7.92 -64.03
CA HIS A 228 4.71 -6.77 -63.92
C HIS A 228 4.04 -6.68 -62.54
N THR A 229 3.95 -5.45 -62.03
CA THR A 229 3.23 -5.12 -60.80
C THR A 229 1.84 -4.62 -61.14
N GLY A 230 0.85 -5.52 -61.08
CA GLY A 230 -0.55 -5.17 -61.24
C GLY A 230 -1.13 -4.55 -59.97
N SER A 231 -2.14 -3.69 -60.12
CA SER A 231 -2.94 -3.18 -58.99
C SER A 231 -4.42 -3.11 -59.33
N ILE A 232 -5.27 -3.17 -58.31
CA ILE A 232 -6.72 -2.94 -58.37
C ILE A 232 -7.14 -2.11 -57.15
N VAL A 233 -8.36 -1.58 -57.17
CA VAL A 233 -8.89 -0.73 -56.09
C VAL A 233 -10.21 -1.29 -55.56
N GLY A 234 -10.44 -1.12 -54.26
CA GLY A 234 -11.71 -1.40 -53.61
C GLY A 234 -11.84 -2.84 -53.10
N ASN A 235 -13.09 -3.28 -52.97
CA ASN A 235 -13.43 -4.58 -52.39
C ASN A 235 -13.34 -5.71 -53.42
N VAL A 236 -12.91 -6.89 -52.96
CA VAL A 236 -12.86 -8.13 -53.75
C VAL A 236 -13.77 -9.17 -53.10
N ALA A 237 -14.84 -9.57 -53.78
CA ALA A 237 -15.66 -10.72 -53.41
C ALA A 237 -15.16 -11.96 -54.16
N ASN A 238 -14.60 -12.93 -53.45
CA ASN A 238 -13.97 -14.11 -54.02
C ASN A 238 -14.67 -15.39 -53.59
N TYR A 239 -15.28 -16.06 -54.56
CA TYR A 239 -15.91 -17.37 -54.45
C TYR A 239 -15.17 -18.45 -55.23
N ALA A 240 -14.03 -18.13 -55.86
CA ALA A 240 -13.19 -19.06 -56.61
C ALA A 240 -11.70 -18.87 -56.28
N LYS A 241 -10.85 -18.43 -57.22
CA LYS A 241 -9.40 -18.29 -56.98
C LYS A 241 -8.90 -16.90 -57.31
N PHE A 242 -8.20 -16.28 -56.36
CA PHE A 242 -7.52 -15.01 -56.52
C PHE A 242 -6.02 -15.15 -56.25
N ASN A 243 -5.20 -15.07 -57.28
CA ASN A 243 -3.74 -15.10 -57.16
C ASN A 243 -3.19 -13.67 -57.16
N ILE A 244 -2.35 -13.34 -56.19
CA ILE A 244 -1.70 -12.04 -56.09
C ILE A 244 -0.19 -12.27 -56.12
N VAL A 245 0.45 -11.85 -57.21
CA VAL A 245 1.85 -12.16 -57.53
C VAL A 245 2.57 -10.87 -57.89
N ASN A 246 3.52 -10.42 -57.05
CA ASN A 246 4.27 -9.17 -57.24
C ASN A 246 3.39 -7.93 -57.46
N ALA A 247 2.22 -7.90 -56.82
CA ALA A 247 1.22 -6.85 -57.01
C ALA A 247 1.37 -5.69 -56.01
N ASP A 248 0.87 -4.51 -56.41
CA ASP A 248 0.60 -3.42 -55.49
C ASP A 248 -0.84 -3.55 -54.97
N THR A 249 -0.95 -3.87 -53.69
CA THR A 249 -2.23 -4.11 -53.02
C THR A 249 -2.73 -2.89 -52.25
N SER A 250 -2.05 -1.74 -52.33
CA SER A 250 -2.38 -0.54 -51.53
C SER A 250 -3.77 0.02 -51.83
N GLY A 251 -4.31 -0.26 -53.02
CA GLY A 251 -5.68 0.10 -53.41
C GLY A 251 -6.77 -0.87 -52.92
N ILE A 252 -6.42 -2.08 -52.49
CA ILE A 252 -7.40 -3.09 -52.04
C ILE A 252 -7.83 -2.76 -50.61
N THR A 253 -9.13 -2.58 -50.41
CA THR A 253 -9.69 -2.25 -49.09
C THR A 253 -10.15 -3.49 -48.32
N SER A 254 -10.76 -4.45 -49.02
CA SER A 254 -11.13 -5.73 -48.43
C SER A 254 -11.12 -6.89 -49.42
N ILE A 255 -10.88 -8.09 -48.90
CA ILE A 255 -11.04 -9.36 -49.62
C ILE A 255 -11.97 -10.24 -48.78
N VAL A 256 -13.06 -10.73 -49.37
CA VAL A 256 -13.93 -11.73 -48.76
C VAL A 256 -13.79 -13.02 -49.53
N ASN A 257 -13.18 -14.03 -48.90
CA ASN A 257 -13.13 -15.40 -49.41
C ASN A 257 -14.28 -16.19 -48.79
N ASP A 258 -15.23 -16.59 -49.62
CA ASP A 258 -16.44 -17.25 -49.17
C ASP A 258 -16.85 -18.39 -50.11
N ARG A 259 -17.77 -19.23 -49.68
CA ARG A 259 -18.37 -20.28 -50.48
C ARG A 259 -19.69 -19.79 -51.05
N ALA A 260 -19.81 -19.74 -52.38
CA ALA A 260 -21.03 -19.28 -53.04
C ALA A 260 -22.28 -20.09 -52.63
N LEU A 261 -22.15 -21.43 -52.51
CA LEU A 261 -23.24 -22.34 -52.16
C LEU A 261 -22.74 -23.58 -51.39
N PRO A 262 -23.57 -24.24 -50.56
CA PRO A 262 -23.22 -25.51 -49.93
C PRO A 262 -22.75 -26.55 -50.97
N GLY A 263 -21.59 -27.17 -50.72
CA GLY A 263 -20.97 -28.15 -51.63
C GLY A 263 -20.08 -27.56 -52.74
N ALA A 264 -20.09 -26.24 -52.97
CA ALA A 264 -19.14 -25.58 -53.88
C ALA A 264 -17.73 -25.52 -53.26
N THR A 265 -16.70 -25.41 -54.12
CA THR A 265 -15.34 -25.14 -53.66
C THR A 265 -15.30 -23.72 -53.07
N PRO A 266 -14.82 -23.51 -51.84
CA PRO A 266 -14.73 -22.17 -51.26
C PRO A 266 -13.73 -21.26 -52.00
N GLY A 267 -13.95 -19.95 -51.92
CA GLY A 267 -13.03 -18.95 -52.40
C GLY A 267 -11.64 -19.05 -51.74
N SER A 268 -10.59 -18.86 -52.52
CA SER A 268 -9.20 -18.90 -52.06
C SER A 268 -8.39 -17.73 -52.63
N THR A 269 -7.73 -16.98 -51.75
CA THR A 269 -6.75 -15.94 -52.12
C THR A 269 -5.33 -16.42 -51.80
N ALA A 270 -4.39 -16.23 -52.71
CA ALA A 270 -2.99 -16.58 -52.54
C ALA A 270 -2.06 -15.38 -52.80
N PHE A 271 -1.35 -14.92 -51.77
CA PHE A 271 -0.24 -13.97 -51.86
C PHE A 271 1.07 -14.74 -52.08
N SER A 272 1.83 -14.39 -53.11
CA SER A 272 3.10 -15.07 -53.44
C SER A 272 4.25 -14.07 -53.59
N ASN A 273 5.50 -14.56 -53.63
CA ASN A 273 6.72 -13.76 -53.59
C ASN A 273 6.75 -12.79 -52.39
N ALA A 274 7.29 -11.58 -52.54
CA ALA A 274 7.38 -10.57 -51.47
C ALA A 274 6.12 -9.69 -51.34
N THR A 275 4.94 -10.18 -51.75
CA THR A 275 3.71 -9.39 -51.74
C THR A 275 3.22 -9.17 -50.30
N SER A 276 2.78 -7.94 -50.00
CA SER A 276 2.22 -7.54 -48.71
C SER A 276 0.70 -7.43 -48.81
N ALA A 277 -0.03 -7.79 -47.75
CA ALA A 277 -1.46 -7.45 -47.63
C ALA A 277 -1.69 -6.01 -47.12
N GLY A 278 -0.63 -5.27 -46.74
CA GLY A 278 -0.75 -3.89 -46.31
C GLY A 278 -1.62 -3.73 -45.06
N THR A 279 -2.72 -2.98 -45.17
CA THR A 279 -3.67 -2.67 -44.09
C THR A 279 -5.10 -3.11 -44.41
N MET A 280 -5.28 -3.98 -45.41
CA MET A 280 -6.62 -4.39 -45.85
C MET A 280 -7.33 -5.27 -44.82
N THR A 281 -8.65 -5.39 -44.96
CA THR A 281 -9.43 -6.41 -44.23
C THR A 281 -9.56 -7.68 -45.06
N ILE A 282 -9.20 -8.83 -44.50
CA ILE A 282 -9.39 -10.13 -45.14
C ILE A 282 -10.36 -10.94 -44.31
N THR A 283 -11.45 -11.42 -44.92
CA THR A 283 -12.43 -12.28 -44.27
C THR A 283 -12.49 -13.61 -44.97
N ASN A 284 -12.24 -14.69 -44.24
CA ASN A 284 -12.35 -16.07 -44.69
C ASN A 284 -13.56 -16.72 -44.00
N LEU A 285 -14.61 -17.03 -44.76
CA LEU A 285 -15.90 -17.53 -44.27
C LEU A 285 -16.29 -18.85 -44.95
N ASN A 286 -17.06 -19.70 -44.26
CA ASN A 286 -17.66 -20.92 -44.83
C ASN A 286 -16.66 -21.86 -45.53
N GLY A 287 -15.43 -21.97 -44.99
CA GLY A 287 -14.32 -22.72 -45.58
C GLY A 287 -13.45 -21.95 -46.57
N GLY A 288 -13.71 -20.65 -46.79
CA GLY A 288 -12.85 -19.77 -47.59
C GLY A 288 -11.43 -19.70 -47.04
N ALA A 289 -10.45 -19.43 -47.90
CA ALA A 289 -9.04 -19.55 -47.55
C ALA A 289 -8.20 -18.34 -47.98
N THR A 290 -7.22 -17.99 -47.16
CA THR A 290 -6.12 -17.10 -47.53
C THR A 290 -4.78 -17.81 -47.31
N VAL A 291 -3.89 -17.74 -48.29
CA VAL A 291 -2.57 -18.36 -48.25
C VAL A 291 -1.49 -17.32 -48.52
N PHE A 292 -0.49 -17.24 -47.66
CA PHE A 292 0.73 -16.47 -47.84
C PHE A 292 1.88 -17.44 -48.12
N ASN A 293 2.47 -17.36 -49.31
CA ASN A 293 3.59 -18.21 -49.74
C ASN A 293 4.90 -17.42 -49.84
N ASP A 294 6.01 -18.12 -50.07
CA ASP A 294 7.34 -17.53 -50.28
C ASP A 294 7.78 -16.59 -49.15
N THR A 295 7.98 -15.31 -49.43
CA THR A 295 8.38 -14.27 -48.46
C THR A 295 7.28 -13.23 -48.25
N SER A 296 6.02 -13.61 -48.51
CA SER A 296 4.88 -12.68 -48.44
C SER A 296 4.51 -12.36 -46.99
N THR A 297 3.74 -11.28 -46.80
CA THR A 297 3.39 -10.82 -45.45
C THR A 297 1.94 -10.36 -45.32
N ALA A 298 1.29 -10.71 -44.21
CA ALA A 298 0.03 -10.09 -43.82
C ALA A 298 0.20 -8.63 -43.35
N ALA A 299 1.44 -8.16 -43.12
CA ALA A 299 1.78 -6.82 -42.66
C ALA A 299 0.91 -6.35 -41.50
N ASN A 300 0.09 -5.31 -41.67
CA ASN A 300 -0.81 -4.75 -40.66
C ASN A 300 -2.29 -5.05 -40.97
N ALA A 301 -2.57 -6.08 -41.76
CA ALA A 301 -3.93 -6.44 -42.14
C ALA A 301 -4.80 -6.78 -40.92
N THR A 302 -6.11 -6.59 -41.07
CA THR A 302 -7.10 -7.16 -40.14
C THR A 302 -7.67 -8.41 -40.78
N ILE A 303 -7.47 -9.56 -40.16
CA ILE A 303 -7.89 -10.85 -40.72
C ILE A 303 -8.93 -11.51 -39.83
N VAL A 304 -10.01 -11.99 -40.43
CA VAL A 304 -11.10 -12.69 -39.76
C VAL A 304 -11.26 -14.06 -40.42
N ASN A 305 -11.01 -15.13 -39.68
CA ASN A 305 -11.38 -16.49 -40.07
C ASN A 305 -12.58 -16.92 -39.25
N ASP A 306 -13.64 -17.32 -39.95
CA ASP A 306 -14.94 -17.62 -39.37
C ASP A 306 -15.60 -18.79 -40.11
N ASN A 307 -16.49 -19.51 -39.41
CA ASN A 307 -17.24 -20.67 -39.90
C ASN A 307 -16.39 -21.64 -40.76
N GLY A 308 -15.30 -22.16 -40.18
CA GLY A 308 -14.36 -23.06 -40.83
C GLY A 308 -13.37 -22.41 -41.81
N GLY A 309 -13.19 -21.09 -41.77
CA GLY A 309 -12.21 -20.37 -42.59
C GLY A 309 -10.76 -20.82 -42.33
N LEU A 310 -9.91 -20.71 -43.36
CA LEU A 310 -8.51 -21.14 -43.32
C LEU A 310 -7.55 -19.98 -43.61
N LEU A 311 -6.53 -19.84 -42.77
CA LEU A 311 -5.39 -18.96 -43.02
C LEU A 311 -4.10 -19.75 -42.95
N THR A 312 -3.28 -19.70 -44.00
CA THR A 312 -2.03 -20.46 -44.08
C THR A 312 -0.84 -19.56 -44.39
N PHE A 313 0.26 -19.75 -43.69
CA PHE A 313 1.57 -19.16 -43.97
C PHE A 313 2.57 -20.28 -44.28
N ASN A 314 3.14 -20.27 -45.49
CA ASN A 314 4.09 -21.26 -45.97
C ASN A 314 5.47 -20.63 -46.20
N ASN A 315 6.49 -21.47 -46.42
CA ASN A 315 7.86 -21.04 -46.74
C ASN A 315 8.44 -20.09 -45.68
N GLN A 316 8.74 -18.83 -46.03
CA GLN A 316 9.26 -17.78 -45.14
C GLN A 316 8.21 -16.67 -44.90
N ALA A 317 6.94 -16.94 -45.17
CA ALA A 317 5.88 -15.96 -45.02
C ALA A 317 5.68 -15.55 -43.55
N THR A 318 5.18 -14.32 -43.33
CA THR A 318 4.97 -13.79 -41.98
C THR A 318 3.60 -13.16 -41.77
N ALA A 319 3.00 -13.41 -40.61
CA ALA A 319 1.82 -12.68 -40.17
C ALA A 319 2.12 -11.19 -39.83
N GLY A 320 3.39 -10.79 -39.81
CA GLY A 320 3.79 -9.39 -39.61
C GLY A 320 3.32 -8.87 -38.24
N THR A 321 2.55 -7.79 -38.25
CA THR A 321 1.91 -7.14 -37.09
C THR A 321 0.38 -7.16 -37.22
N ALA A 322 -0.16 -8.14 -37.97
CA ALA A 322 -1.58 -8.23 -38.26
C ALA A 322 -2.43 -8.45 -36.99
N ASN A 323 -3.69 -8.02 -37.06
CA ASN A 323 -4.71 -8.33 -36.06
C ASN A 323 -5.59 -9.46 -36.61
N ILE A 324 -5.53 -10.63 -36.00
CA ILE A 324 -6.17 -11.84 -36.53
C ILE A 324 -7.20 -12.36 -35.52
N SER A 325 -8.44 -12.57 -35.95
CA SER A 325 -9.49 -13.23 -35.17
C SER A 325 -9.85 -14.55 -35.85
N ASN A 326 -9.77 -15.64 -35.09
CA ASN A 326 -9.97 -17.01 -35.56
C ASN A 326 -11.06 -17.66 -34.70
N ARG A 327 -12.21 -17.96 -35.28
CA ARG A 327 -13.40 -18.44 -34.54
C ARG A 327 -14.18 -19.51 -35.30
N ASP A 328 -15.13 -20.16 -34.62
CA ASP A 328 -16.13 -21.05 -35.22
C ASP A 328 -15.54 -22.14 -36.13
N GLY A 329 -14.68 -22.99 -35.57
CA GLY A 329 -14.08 -24.13 -36.28
C GLY A 329 -12.98 -23.78 -37.28
N SER A 330 -12.56 -22.52 -37.33
CA SER A 330 -11.51 -22.03 -38.23
C SER A 330 -10.09 -22.46 -37.81
N LEU A 331 -9.18 -22.50 -38.79
CA LEU A 331 -7.80 -22.94 -38.60
C LEU A 331 -6.79 -21.92 -39.13
N ILE A 332 -5.74 -21.69 -38.35
CA ILE A 332 -4.51 -21.03 -38.82
C ILE A 332 -3.38 -22.07 -38.85
N ALA A 333 -2.63 -22.11 -39.95
CA ALA A 333 -1.47 -22.99 -40.10
C ALA A 333 -0.22 -22.19 -40.47
N PHE A 334 0.87 -22.44 -39.74
CA PHE A 334 2.22 -21.98 -40.06
C PHE A 334 3.07 -23.21 -40.44
N ALA A 335 3.63 -23.24 -41.65
CA ALA A 335 4.44 -24.35 -42.15
C ALA A 335 5.83 -23.87 -42.61
N ASN A 336 6.75 -24.81 -42.81
CA ASN A 336 8.14 -24.59 -43.21
C ASN A 336 8.93 -23.67 -42.27
N ASN A 337 9.36 -22.49 -42.71
CA ASN A 337 10.14 -21.50 -41.97
C ASN A 337 9.31 -20.23 -41.66
N SER A 338 7.98 -20.33 -41.73
CA SER A 338 7.08 -19.19 -41.54
C SER A 338 7.03 -18.72 -40.08
N THR A 339 6.56 -17.50 -39.87
CA THR A 339 6.48 -16.90 -38.54
C THR A 339 5.20 -16.10 -38.29
N ALA A 340 4.64 -16.22 -37.09
CA ALA A 340 3.56 -15.35 -36.63
C ALA A 340 4.03 -13.89 -36.38
N GLY A 341 5.34 -13.61 -36.50
CA GLY A 341 5.88 -12.26 -36.43
C GLY A 341 5.65 -11.63 -35.06
N SER A 342 5.01 -10.46 -35.05
CA SER A 342 4.54 -9.72 -33.88
C SER A 342 3.02 -9.50 -33.95
N ALA A 343 2.29 -10.40 -34.62
CA ALA A 343 0.84 -10.31 -34.75
C ALA A 343 0.11 -10.43 -33.40
N THR A 344 -1.11 -9.92 -33.33
CA THR A 344 -2.05 -10.24 -32.25
C THR A 344 -3.09 -11.20 -32.79
N ILE A 345 -3.16 -12.40 -32.21
CA ILE A 345 -4.01 -13.48 -32.71
C ILE A 345 -4.96 -13.93 -31.59
N THR A 346 -6.25 -13.70 -31.80
CA THR A 346 -7.33 -14.19 -30.92
C THR A 346 -7.91 -15.47 -31.50
N THR A 347 -7.89 -16.55 -30.73
CA THR A 347 -8.45 -17.86 -31.08
C THR A 347 -9.59 -18.18 -30.13
N ASP A 348 -10.81 -18.13 -30.65
CA ASP A 348 -12.02 -18.38 -29.88
C ASP A 348 -12.32 -19.89 -29.77
N SER A 349 -13.37 -20.22 -29.02
CA SER A 349 -13.74 -21.60 -28.73
C SER A 349 -13.94 -22.40 -30.02
N GLY A 350 -13.28 -23.56 -30.12
CA GLY A 350 -13.41 -24.48 -31.26
C GLY A 350 -12.51 -24.16 -32.45
N ALA A 351 -11.81 -23.03 -32.44
CA ALA A 351 -10.83 -22.68 -33.47
C ALA A 351 -9.40 -23.11 -33.07
N GLY A 352 -8.52 -23.28 -34.06
CA GLY A 352 -7.16 -23.81 -33.85
C GLY A 352 -6.06 -23.02 -34.53
N ILE A 353 -4.86 -23.06 -33.96
CA ILE A 353 -3.60 -22.66 -34.60
C ILE A 353 -2.64 -23.84 -34.56
N THR A 354 -1.94 -24.11 -35.65
CA THR A 354 -0.93 -25.19 -35.73
C THR A 354 0.39 -24.67 -36.31
N PHE A 355 1.51 -25.13 -35.75
CA PHE A 355 2.87 -24.87 -36.22
C PHE A 355 3.53 -26.17 -36.66
N HIS A 356 4.07 -26.20 -37.88
CA HIS A 356 4.73 -27.37 -38.49
C HIS A 356 6.17 -27.04 -38.87
N ASP A 357 6.98 -28.08 -39.11
CA ASP A 357 8.37 -28.00 -39.57
C ASP A 357 9.27 -27.14 -38.67
N SER A 358 9.82 -26.03 -39.18
CA SER A 358 10.69 -25.09 -38.45
C SER A 358 10.03 -23.73 -38.19
N SER A 359 8.69 -23.67 -38.26
CA SER A 359 7.92 -22.44 -38.07
C SER A 359 7.92 -21.98 -36.61
N THR A 360 7.58 -20.70 -36.37
CA THR A 360 7.61 -20.13 -35.00
C THR A 360 6.50 -19.11 -34.74
N GLY A 361 6.06 -19.02 -33.48
CA GLY A 361 5.20 -17.94 -33.01
C GLY A 361 5.91 -16.59 -32.94
N GLY A 362 7.25 -16.54 -33.02
CA GLY A 362 8.02 -15.30 -33.00
C GLY A 362 7.74 -14.48 -31.73
N ASN A 363 7.47 -13.19 -31.91
CA ASN A 363 7.12 -12.24 -30.87
C ASN A 363 5.59 -11.96 -30.80
N ALA A 364 4.76 -12.81 -31.42
CA ALA A 364 3.32 -12.64 -31.49
C ALA A 364 2.64 -12.81 -30.13
N ARG A 365 1.48 -12.17 -29.97
CA ARG A 365 0.58 -12.28 -28.82
C ARG A 365 -0.54 -13.25 -29.17
N PHE A 366 -0.64 -14.36 -28.43
CA PHE A 366 -1.70 -15.35 -28.58
C PHE A 366 -2.73 -15.22 -27.45
N ILE A 367 -4.00 -15.00 -27.81
CA ILE A 367 -5.14 -14.91 -26.89
C ILE A 367 -6.06 -16.09 -27.23
N THR A 368 -6.10 -17.12 -26.38
CA THR A 368 -6.84 -18.36 -26.67
C THR A 368 -7.94 -18.57 -25.65
N GLN A 369 -9.16 -18.83 -26.08
CA GLN A 369 -10.35 -18.85 -25.23
C GLN A 369 -11.12 -20.18 -25.33
N GLY A 370 -11.70 -20.62 -24.21
CA GLY A 370 -12.63 -21.77 -24.19
C GLY A 370 -11.97 -23.05 -24.69
N THR A 371 -12.57 -23.69 -25.70
CA THR A 371 -12.01 -24.89 -26.36
C THR A 371 -11.04 -24.58 -27.50
N GLY A 372 -10.69 -23.30 -27.72
CA GLY A 372 -9.68 -22.92 -28.69
C GLY A 372 -8.29 -23.42 -28.29
N TYR A 373 -7.42 -23.65 -29.28
CA TYR A 373 -6.08 -24.17 -29.02
C TYR A 373 -4.98 -23.58 -29.92
N VAL A 374 -3.76 -23.62 -29.40
CA VAL A 374 -2.51 -23.41 -30.16
C VAL A 374 -1.63 -24.64 -30.00
N ASP A 375 -1.27 -25.28 -31.10
CA ASP A 375 -0.44 -26.48 -31.13
C ASP A 375 0.94 -26.16 -31.73
N PHE A 376 1.96 -26.19 -30.89
CA PHE A 376 3.36 -26.05 -31.27
C PHE A 376 4.04 -27.39 -31.55
N GLY A 377 3.37 -28.51 -31.29
CA GLY A 377 4.02 -29.81 -31.16
C GLY A 377 4.52 -30.45 -32.45
N GLN A 378 4.17 -29.88 -33.61
CA GLN A 378 4.65 -30.34 -34.91
C GLN A 378 5.77 -29.47 -35.48
N SER A 379 6.16 -28.40 -34.78
CA SER A 379 7.35 -27.61 -35.10
C SER A 379 8.54 -28.06 -34.25
N ILE A 380 9.75 -27.91 -34.77
CA ILE A 380 11.02 -28.07 -34.06
C ILE A 380 11.77 -26.73 -33.93
N GLY A 381 11.09 -25.62 -34.23
CA GLY A 381 11.62 -24.27 -34.14
C GLY A 381 12.56 -23.88 -35.30
N PRO A 382 12.87 -22.59 -35.44
CA PRO A 382 13.61 -22.06 -36.58
C PRO A 382 15.09 -22.48 -36.59
N ASN A 383 15.62 -22.88 -35.42
CA ASN A 383 17.01 -23.33 -35.25
C ASN A 383 17.14 -24.86 -35.24
N LEU A 384 16.03 -25.61 -35.42
CA LEU A 384 16.00 -27.08 -35.37
C LEU A 384 16.45 -27.66 -34.03
N ASP A 385 16.28 -26.90 -32.95
CA ASP A 385 16.70 -27.20 -31.58
C ASP A 385 15.53 -27.59 -30.66
N HIS A 386 14.34 -27.79 -31.22
CA HIS A 386 13.09 -28.05 -30.49
C HIS A 386 12.70 -26.89 -29.56
N ARG A 387 13.13 -25.65 -29.87
CA ARG A 387 12.77 -24.45 -29.11
C ARG A 387 11.90 -23.55 -29.95
N ILE A 388 10.69 -23.28 -29.48
CA ILE A 388 9.70 -22.49 -30.22
C ILE A 388 9.32 -21.28 -29.39
N ALA A 389 9.46 -20.09 -29.97
CA ALA A 389 9.08 -18.84 -29.33
C ALA A 389 7.61 -18.49 -29.56
N ALA A 390 7.00 -17.91 -28.55
CA ALA A 390 5.82 -17.06 -28.63
C ALA A 390 6.09 -15.78 -27.83
N GLY A 391 5.66 -14.61 -28.33
CA GLY A 391 5.86 -13.35 -27.62
C GLY A 391 5.18 -13.38 -26.25
N SER A 392 3.87 -13.68 -26.24
CA SER A 392 3.10 -13.96 -25.03
C SER A 392 1.93 -14.90 -25.32
N ILE A 393 1.49 -15.61 -24.29
CA ILE A 393 0.32 -16.50 -24.30
C ILE A 393 -0.64 -16.08 -23.18
N GLU A 394 -1.94 -16.12 -23.44
CA GLU A 394 -2.97 -15.77 -22.45
C GLU A 394 -4.35 -16.38 -22.75
N GLY A 395 -5.24 -16.36 -21.75
CA GLY A 395 -6.63 -16.80 -21.87
C GLY A 395 -6.92 -18.19 -21.32
N SER A 396 -8.17 -18.64 -21.49
CA SER A 396 -8.72 -19.87 -20.92
C SER A 396 -8.57 -21.12 -21.80
N GLY A 397 -7.98 -20.98 -22.99
CA GLY A 397 -7.79 -22.07 -23.96
C GLY A 397 -6.59 -22.96 -23.70
N SER A 398 -6.27 -23.81 -24.67
CA SER A 398 -5.19 -24.80 -24.57
C SER A 398 -3.94 -24.43 -25.37
N TYR A 399 -2.77 -24.67 -24.79
CA TYR A 399 -1.48 -24.54 -25.45
C TYR A 399 -0.74 -25.88 -25.41
N TYR A 400 -0.49 -26.49 -26.56
CA TYR A 400 0.21 -27.76 -26.67
C TYR A 400 1.66 -27.53 -27.09
N ILE A 401 2.61 -27.98 -26.28
CA ILE A 401 4.05 -27.74 -26.52
C ILE A 401 4.62 -28.73 -27.54
N GLY A 402 4.14 -29.98 -27.50
CA GLY A 402 4.72 -31.15 -28.14
C GLY A 402 5.76 -31.86 -27.27
N GLY A 403 5.82 -33.19 -27.38
CA GLY A 403 6.90 -33.96 -26.76
C GLY A 403 8.29 -33.53 -27.25
N HIS A 404 9.21 -33.28 -26.31
CA HIS A 404 10.60 -32.81 -26.50
C HIS A 404 10.79 -31.33 -26.82
N ASN A 405 9.71 -30.58 -27.04
CA ASN A 405 9.81 -29.16 -27.32
C ASN A 405 9.98 -28.33 -26.03
N THR A 406 10.68 -27.20 -26.13
CA THR A 406 10.63 -26.12 -25.15
C THR A 406 9.85 -24.94 -25.73
N LEU A 407 8.72 -24.60 -25.12
CA LEU A 407 7.98 -23.38 -25.45
C LEU A 407 8.60 -22.19 -24.69
N VAL A 408 9.13 -21.22 -25.43
CA VAL A 408 9.77 -20.01 -24.90
C VAL A 408 8.79 -18.84 -24.99
N VAL A 409 8.46 -18.24 -23.85
CA VAL A 409 7.43 -17.18 -23.75
C VAL A 409 7.93 -15.93 -23.04
N GLY A 410 7.34 -14.79 -23.36
CA GLY A 410 7.60 -13.49 -22.70
C GLY A 410 8.54 -12.55 -23.46
N GLY A 411 8.94 -12.89 -24.69
CA GLY A 411 9.84 -12.07 -25.51
C GLY A 411 9.32 -10.65 -25.80
N ASN A 412 8.00 -10.43 -25.72
CA ASN A 412 7.37 -9.12 -25.90
C ASN A 412 7.19 -8.32 -24.59
N ASN A 413 7.66 -8.85 -23.47
CA ASN A 413 7.59 -8.23 -22.13
C ASN A 413 6.18 -7.93 -21.61
N LEU A 414 5.13 -8.50 -22.20
CA LEU A 414 3.77 -8.36 -21.68
C LEU A 414 3.59 -9.19 -20.40
N SER A 415 2.75 -8.68 -19.51
CA SER A 415 2.23 -9.45 -18.39
C SER A 415 0.90 -10.08 -18.79
N THR A 416 0.79 -11.40 -18.71
CA THR A 416 -0.36 -12.17 -19.18
C THR A 416 -0.76 -13.27 -18.20
N GLU A 417 -1.99 -13.77 -18.34
CA GLU A 417 -2.52 -14.88 -17.56
C GLU A 417 -3.02 -16.01 -18.47
N VAL A 418 -2.57 -17.23 -18.20
CA VAL A 418 -3.15 -18.46 -18.75
C VAL A 418 -3.99 -19.11 -17.66
N SER A 419 -5.31 -19.00 -17.81
CA SER A 419 -6.29 -19.67 -16.95
C SER A 419 -6.71 -21.04 -17.48
N GLY A 420 -6.34 -21.33 -18.73
CA GLY A 420 -6.50 -22.64 -19.35
C GLY A 420 -5.39 -23.62 -19.02
N VAL A 421 -5.01 -24.44 -20.01
CA VAL A 421 -4.06 -25.56 -19.82
C VAL A 421 -2.90 -25.46 -20.80
N ILE A 422 -1.68 -25.53 -20.28
CA ILE A 422 -0.49 -25.89 -21.05
C ILE A 422 -0.24 -27.39 -20.88
N ALA A 423 -0.11 -28.12 -21.99
CA ALA A 423 0.03 -29.58 -21.98
C ALA A 423 1.09 -30.06 -22.98
N ASP A 424 1.57 -31.30 -22.79
CA ASP A 424 2.53 -31.91 -23.71
C ASP A 424 1.92 -32.09 -25.10
N ASN A 425 0.73 -32.69 -25.21
CA ASN A 425 0.15 -33.07 -26.49
C ASN A 425 -1.33 -32.72 -26.60
N SER A 426 -1.76 -32.46 -27.84
CA SER A 426 -3.18 -32.38 -28.19
C SER A 426 -3.88 -33.74 -28.00
N PRO A 427 -5.17 -33.77 -27.60
CA PRO A 427 -5.94 -35.01 -27.39
C PRO A 427 -6.01 -35.97 -28.59
N CYS A 428 -5.68 -35.52 -29.80
CA CYS A 428 -5.64 -36.35 -31.00
C CYS A 428 -4.34 -37.20 -31.16
N GLY A 429 -3.32 -37.00 -30.31
CA GLY A 429 -2.05 -37.77 -30.31
C GLY A 429 -1.12 -37.37 -31.47
N CYS A 430 0.21 -37.32 -31.29
CA CYS A 430 1.09 -38.43 -31.71
C CYS A 430 2.59 -38.24 -31.31
N THR A 431 2.94 -37.37 -30.35
CA THR A 431 4.36 -37.19 -29.96
C THR A 431 4.59 -37.69 -28.53
N SER A 432 5.29 -38.81 -28.37
CA SER A 432 5.76 -39.24 -27.05
C SER A 432 6.88 -38.32 -26.58
N GLY A 433 6.89 -37.91 -25.31
CA GLY A 433 7.95 -37.08 -24.75
C GLY A 433 7.38 -35.96 -23.88
N SER A 434 8.27 -35.26 -23.17
CA SER A 434 7.91 -34.20 -22.24
C SER A 434 8.11 -32.82 -22.88
N GLY A 435 7.10 -31.95 -22.83
CA GLY A 435 7.19 -30.55 -23.22
C GLY A 435 7.66 -29.67 -22.05
N ALA A 436 8.60 -28.77 -22.30
CA ALA A 436 9.19 -27.86 -21.33
C ALA A 436 8.72 -26.41 -21.54
N LEU A 437 8.69 -25.62 -20.47
CA LEU A 437 8.31 -24.20 -20.51
C LEU A 437 9.51 -23.33 -20.12
N GLU A 438 9.80 -22.30 -20.91
CA GLU A 438 10.79 -21.28 -20.56
C GLU A 438 10.17 -19.89 -20.54
N LYS A 439 10.20 -19.25 -19.37
CA LYS A 439 9.76 -17.87 -19.17
C LYS A 439 10.94 -16.90 -19.29
N THR A 440 10.86 -16.00 -20.27
CA THR A 440 11.82 -14.95 -20.59
C THR A 440 11.19 -13.56 -20.51
N GLY A 441 11.98 -12.50 -20.68
CA GLY A 441 11.48 -11.11 -20.67
C GLY A 441 11.02 -10.62 -19.30
N THR A 442 10.74 -9.31 -19.19
CA THR A 442 10.49 -8.64 -17.91
C THR A 442 9.05 -8.76 -17.39
N GLY A 443 8.10 -9.18 -18.24
CA GLY A 443 6.69 -9.32 -17.87
C GLY A 443 6.40 -10.47 -16.91
N THR A 444 5.19 -10.53 -16.39
CA THR A 444 4.68 -11.63 -15.54
C THR A 444 3.88 -12.63 -16.38
N LEU A 445 4.20 -13.92 -16.32
CA LEU A 445 3.30 -14.98 -16.76
C LEU A 445 2.58 -15.56 -15.55
N ALA A 446 1.27 -15.35 -15.44
CA ALA A 446 0.44 -15.97 -14.42
C ALA A 446 -0.19 -17.26 -14.96
N LEU A 447 -0.11 -18.33 -14.17
CA LEU A 447 -0.69 -19.64 -14.44
C LEU A 447 -1.72 -19.94 -13.34
N SER A 448 -3.00 -19.67 -13.60
CA SER A 448 -4.10 -19.93 -12.67
C SER A 448 -4.80 -21.27 -12.93
N GLY A 449 -4.64 -21.83 -14.12
CA GLY A 449 -5.13 -23.16 -14.47
C GLY A 449 -4.24 -24.32 -14.02
N THR A 450 -4.71 -25.56 -14.24
CA THR A 450 -3.91 -26.78 -14.01
C THR A 450 -3.17 -27.16 -15.28
N ASN A 451 -1.87 -26.89 -15.31
CA ASN A 451 -0.99 -27.22 -16.44
C ASN A 451 -0.41 -28.62 -16.25
N THR A 452 -0.40 -29.39 -17.33
CA THR A 452 -0.14 -30.84 -17.29
C THR A 452 1.11 -31.26 -18.08
N TYR A 453 1.85 -30.31 -18.65
CA TYR A 453 3.14 -30.58 -19.27
C TYR A 453 4.13 -31.20 -18.26
N THR A 454 5.00 -32.09 -18.74
CA THR A 454 5.86 -32.92 -17.86
C THR A 454 7.34 -32.54 -17.89
N GLY A 455 7.74 -31.70 -18.86
CA GLY A 455 9.11 -31.18 -18.95
C GLY A 455 9.41 -30.14 -17.88
N GLY A 456 10.67 -29.72 -17.82
CA GLY A 456 11.12 -28.71 -16.87
C GLY A 456 10.53 -27.33 -17.15
N THR A 457 10.40 -26.52 -16.09
CA THR A 457 10.03 -25.11 -16.18
C THR A 457 11.26 -24.27 -15.86
N THR A 458 11.71 -23.40 -16.77
CA THR A 458 12.86 -22.52 -16.53
C THR A 458 12.42 -21.06 -16.55
N ILE A 459 12.78 -20.30 -15.52
CA ILE A 459 12.52 -18.86 -15.44
C ILE A 459 13.86 -18.16 -15.59
N THR A 460 14.12 -17.64 -16.78
CA THR A 460 15.37 -16.95 -17.11
C THR A 460 15.31 -15.46 -16.81
N ALA A 461 14.11 -14.85 -16.87
CA ALA A 461 13.86 -13.46 -16.50
C ALA A 461 12.38 -13.19 -16.18
N GLY A 462 12.14 -12.11 -15.45
CA GLY A 462 10.80 -11.67 -15.07
C GLY A 462 10.15 -12.61 -14.06
N THR A 463 8.82 -12.64 -14.06
CA THR A 463 8.05 -13.37 -13.04
C THR A 463 7.24 -14.50 -13.65
N LEU A 464 7.30 -15.68 -13.05
CA LEU A 464 6.30 -16.72 -13.19
C LEU A 464 5.47 -16.77 -11.90
N GLN A 465 4.19 -16.44 -12.02
CA GLN A 465 3.22 -16.54 -10.92
C GLN A 465 2.40 -17.82 -11.10
N VAL A 466 2.48 -18.75 -10.15
CA VAL A 466 1.71 -20.00 -10.19
C VAL A 466 0.66 -19.94 -9.09
N ASP A 467 -0.60 -19.74 -9.48
CA ASP A 467 -1.76 -19.79 -8.59
C ASP A 467 -2.58 -21.06 -8.78
N GLY A 468 -2.44 -21.70 -9.95
CA GLY A 468 -2.98 -23.02 -10.25
C GLY A 468 -1.96 -24.13 -9.94
N SER A 469 -1.65 -24.96 -10.94
CA SER A 469 -0.70 -26.08 -10.77
C SER A 469 0.22 -26.26 -11.98
N ILE A 470 1.51 -26.50 -11.69
CA ILE A 470 2.51 -27.08 -12.59
C ILE A 470 3.18 -28.30 -11.93
N ALA A 471 2.45 -29.01 -11.05
CA ALA A 471 2.99 -30.12 -10.26
C ALA A 471 3.62 -31.25 -11.09
N SER A 472 3.17 -31.43 -12.33
CA SER A 472 3.71 -32.43 -13.26
C SER A 472 5.07 -32.04 -13.85
N SER A 473 5.49 -30.77 -13.73
CA SER A 473 6.82 -30.37 -14.20
C SER A 473 7.90 -31.11 -13.42
N SER A 474 8.83 -31.72 -14.15
CA SER A 474 9.94 -32.50 -13.57
C SER A 474 10.88 -31.66 -12.69
N LEU A 475 11.10 -30.38 -13.04
CA LEU A 475 11.89 -29.44 -12.25
C LEU A 475 11.58 -27.99 -12.65
N THR A 476 11.27 -27.15 -11.66
CA THR A 476 11.20 -25.69 -11.81
C THR A 476 12.54 -25.07 -11.45
N THR A 477 13.24 -24.48 -12.43
CA THR A 477 14.52 -23.80 -12.24
C THR A 477 14.35 -22.28 -12.32
N VAL A 478 14.70 -21.57 -11.26
CA VAL A 478 14.72 -20.10 -11.24
C VAL A 478 16.16 -19.63 -11.42
N ALA A 479 16.45 -19.02 -12.58
CA ALA A 479 17.77 -18.48 -12.88
C ALA A 479 17.96 -17.07 -12.28
N ALA A 480 19.13 -16.47 -12.54
CA ALA A 480 19.40 -15.10 -12.14
C ALA A 480 18.37 -14.13 -12.77
N ASN A 481 17.80 -13.23 -11.96
CA ASN A 481 16.73 -12.29 -12.35
C ASN A 481 15.35 -12.93 -12.61
N GLY A 482 15.22 -14.24 -12.41
CA GLY A 482 13.93 -14.92 -12.40
C GLY A 482 13.26 -14.82 -11.04
N VAL A 483 11.93 -14.71 -11.05
CA VAL A 483 11.09 -14.74 -9.85
C VAL A 483 10.02 -15.83 -10.00
N LEU A 484 9.95 -16.73 -9.04
CA LEU A 484 8.82 -17.65 -8.85
C LEU A 484 7.94 -17.13 -7.69
N THR A 485 6.65 -16.98 -7.92
CA THR A 485 5.68 -16.48 -6.92
C THR A 485 4.31 -17.14 -7.09
N GLY A 486 3.37 -16.86 -6.18
CA GLY A 486 1.98 -17.34 -6.23
C GLY A 486 1.63 -18.31 -5.12
N ALA A 487 0.35 -18.72 -5.07
CA ALA A 487 -0.20 -19.59 -4.02
C ALA A 487 -0.57 -21.03 -4.48
N GLY A 488 -0.13 -21.41 -5.68
CA GLY A 488 -0.44 -22.68 -6.31
C GLY A 488 0.50 -23.83 -5.92
N THR A 489 0.58 -24.84 -6.79
CA THR A 489 1.46 -26.00 -6.64
C THR A 489 2.49 -26.08 -7.76
N VAL A 490 3.75 -26.30 -7.40
CA VAL A 490 4.85 -26.58 -8.33
C VAL A 490 5.43 -27.97 -8.07
N GLY A 491 6.12 -28.56 -9.06
CA GLY A 491 6.93 -29.77 -8.87
C GLY A 491 8.16 -29.51 -7.99
N SER A 492 9.22 -30.31 -8.12
CA SER A 492 10.49 -29.99 -7.46
C SER A 492 11.02 -28.63 -7.96
N ALA A 493 11.66 -27.84 -7.09
CA ALA A 493 12.12 -26.49 -7.43
C ALA A 493 13.58 -26.25 -7.02
N GLN A 494 14.34 -25.60 -7.89
CA GLN A 494 15.71 -25.17 -7.68
C GLN A 494 15.84 -23.66 -7.92
N ILE A 495 16.33 -22.94 -6.92
CA ILE A 495 16.53 -21.49 -6.97
C ILE A 495 18.02 -21.22 -7.06
N ASN A 496 18.48 -20.76 -8.22
CA ASN A 496 19.89 -20.48 -8.47
C ASN A 496 20.32 -19.12 -7.92
N ALA A 497 21.64 -18.86 -7.93
CA ALA A 497 22.19 -17.56 -7.55
C ALA A 497 21.53 -16.42 -8.33
N GLY A 498 21.07 -15.39 -7.62
CA GLY A 498 20.33 -14.26 -8.20
C GLY A 498 18.87 -14.55 -8.56
N GLY A 499 18.38 -15.78 -8.35
CA GLY A 499 16.97 -16.13 -8.48
C GLY A 499 16.20 -15.86 -7.18
N THR A 500 14.91 -15.53 -7.31
CA THR A 500 14.03 -15.25 -6.17
C THR A 500 12.87 -16.24 -6.12
N PHE A 501 12.60 -16.80 -4.93
CA PHE A 501 11.37 -17.52 -4.65
C PHE A 501 10.57 -16.77 -3.59
N ALA A 502 9.34 -16.40 -3.93
CA ALA A 502 8.44 -15.62 -3.11
C ALA A 502 7.09 -16.35 -2.96
N PRO A 503 6.98 -17.37 -2.09
CA PRO A 503 5.76 -18.15 -1.98
C PRO A 503 4.61 -17.34 -1.35
N GLY A 504 3.38 -17.66 -1.77
CA GLY A 504 2.17 -16.98 -1.36
C GLY A 504 1.91 -15.68 -2.13
N MET A 505 0.80 -15.03 -1.78
CA MET A 505 0.38 -13.76 -2.36
C MET A 505 0.82 -12.59 -1.48
N ILE A 506 1.42 -11.57 -2.07
CA ILE A 506 1.87 -10.35 -1.37
C ILE A 506 0.71 -9.67 -0.62
N ALA A 507 -0.46 -9.61 -1.25
CA ALA A 507 -1.66 -8.97 -0.69
C ALA A 507 -2.40 -9.85 0.34
N ALA A 508 -1.96 -11.09 0.55
CA ALA A 508 -2.55 -12.02 1.51
C ALA A 508 -1.45 -12.87 2.20
N PRO A 509 -0.63 -12.26 3.08
CA PRO A 509 0.24 -13.03 3.98
C PRO A 509 -0.55 -14.14 4.70
N GLY A 510 0.10 -15.27 4.94
CA GLY A 510 -0.55 -16.51 5.43
C GLY A 510 -0.94 -17.48 4.32
N THR A 511 -0.94 -17.05 3.05
CA THR A 511 -0.99 -17.96 1.90
C THR A 511 0.37 -18.63 1.64
N SER A 512 0.36 -19.78 0.96
CA SER A 512 1.57 -20.56 0.70
C SER A 512 1.62 -21.08 -0.72
N MET A 513 2.83 -21.37 -1.19
CA MET A 513 3.03 -22.21 -2.38
C MET A 513 3.39 -23.62 -1.93
N THR A 514 2.78 -24.63 -2.55
CA THR A 514 3.15 -26.03 -2.34
C THR A 514 4.23 -26.44 -3.34
N VAL A 515 5.35 -26.97 -2.84
CA VAL A 515 6.39 -27.64 -3.64
C VAL A 515 6.18 -29.15 -3.49
N ALA A 516 5.58 -29.77 -4.50
CA ALA A 516 5.29 -31.20 -4.55
C ALA A 516 6.55 -32.03 -4.91
N GLY A 517 7.61 -31.85 -4.12
CA GLY A 517 8.92 -32.43 -4.36
C GLY A 517 9.97 -31.81 -3.46
N ASN A 518 11.23 -31.80 -3.91
CA ASN A 518 12.31 -31.15 -3.17
C ASN A 518 12.41 -29.66 -3.52
N LEU A 519 12.80 -28.83 -2.55
CA LEU A 519 13.15 -27.42 -2.73
C LEU A 519 14.63 -27.21 -2.43
N ALA A 520 15.38 -26.64 -3.37
CA ALA A 520 16.81 -26.37 -3.18
C ALA A 520 17.17 -24.91 -3.48
N PHE A 521 17.66 -24.20 -2.47
CA PHE A 521 18.28 -22.88 -2.65
C PHE A 521 19.79 -23.03 -2.85
N GLN A 522 20.31 -22.41 -3.89
CA GLN A 522 21.75 -22.24 -4.09
C GLN A 522 22.26 -21.01 -3.33
N SER A 523 23.59 -20.94 -3.13
CA SER A 523 24.22 -19.73 -2.58
C SER A 523 23.92 -18.51 -3.46
N GLY A 524 23.52 -17.40 -2.84
CA GLY A 524 23.11 -16.18 -3.54
C GLY A 524 21.67 -16.17 -4.06
N ALA A 525 20.87 -17.22 -3.80
CA ALA A 525 19.42 -17.20 -4.03
C ALA A 525 18.70 -16.41 -2.94
N LEU A 526 17.54 -15.81 -3.27
CA LEU A 526 16.69 -15.08 -2.33
C LEU A 526 15.39 -15.85 -2.06
N TYR A 527 15.10 -16.05 -0.78
CA TYR A 527 13.80 -16.50 -0.29
C TYR A 527 13.04 -15.32 0.30
N LEU A 528 12.02 -14.81 -0.40
CA LEU A 528 11.29 -13.62 -0.01
C LEU A 528 9.94 -13.99 0.63
N VAL A 529 9.71 -13.56 1.86
CA VAL A 529 8.45 -13.79 2.57
C VAL A 529 7.76 -12.47 2.91
N PHE A 530 6.44 -12.48 2.85
CA PHE A 530 5.60 -11.34 3.18
C PHE A 530 4.91 -11.62 4.51
N LEU A 531 4.95 -10.65 5.41
CA LEU A 531 4.45 -10.80 6.77
C LEU A 531 3.35 -9.79 7.05
N ASP A 532 2.35 -10.26 7.77
CA ASP A 532 1.39 -9.42 8.48
C ASP A 532 1.54 -9.65 10.00
N PRO A 533 0.75 -8.95 10.83
CA PRO A 533 0.82 -9.12 12.27
C PRO A 533 0.63 -10.55 12.79
N ALA A 534 -0.14 -11.39 12.10
CA ALA A 534 -0.54 -12.73 12.56
C ALA A 534 0.24 -13.87 11.90
N THR A 535 0.65 -13.70 10.65
CA THR A 535 1.10 -14.77 9.77
C THR A 535 2.18 -14.30 8.79
N SER A 536 2.84 -15.27 8.16
CA SER A 536 3.76 -15.05 7.06
C SER A 536 3.30 -15.85 5.84
N SER A 537 3.67 -15.39 4.66
CA SER A 537 3.71 -16.27 3.50
C SER A 537 4.81 -17.32 3.69
N PHE A 538 4.59 -18.54 3.19
CA PHE A 538 5.51 -19.65 3.44
C PHE A 538 5.53 -20.68 2.31
N ALA A 539 6.63 -21.41 2.19
CA ALA A 539 6.74 -22.57 1.32
C ALA A 539 6.30 -23.83 2.08
N ASN A 540 5.44 -24.63 1.45
CA ASN A 540 5.02 -25.94 1.95
C ASN A 540 5.62 -27.04 1.06
N VAL A 541 6.69 -27.68 1.52
CA VAL A 541 7.50 -28.63 0.75
C VAL A 541 7.14 -30.06 1.17
N THR A 542 6.73 -30.91 0.23
CA THR A 542 6.41 -32.32 0.55
C THR A 542 7.66 -33.19 0.65
N GLY A 543 8.74 -32.84 -0.04
CA GLY A 543 10.06 -33.46 0.06
C GLY A 543 10.99 -32.72 1.03
N THR A 544 12.29 -32.78 0.72
CA THR A 544 13.35 -32.10 1.50
C THR A 544 13.52 -30.64 1.07
N ALA A 545 13.83 -29.76 2.03
CA ALA A 545 14.21 -28.37 1.76
C ALA A 545 15.71 -28.15 2.08
N THR A 546 16.52 -27.86 1.06
CA THR A 546 17.95 -27.55 1.22
C THR A 546 18.17 -26.04 1.20
N LEU A 547 18.71 -25.49 2.30
CA LEU A 547 18.80 -24.05 2.53
C LEU A 547 20.26 -23.58 2.43
N ASN A 548 20.64 -22.86 1.36
CA ASN A 548 21.95 -22.18 1.23
C ASN A 548 21.84 -20.69 0.81
N GLY A 549 20.62 -20.15 0.65
CA GLY A 549 20.36 -18.78 0.20
C GLY A 549 20.25 -17.74 1.33
N LEU A 550 19.62 -16.60 1.04
CA LEU A 550 19.28 -15.54 2.01
C LEU A 550 17.76 -15.45 2.19
N VAL A 551 17.32 -15.00 3.36
CA VAL A 551 15.91 -14.64 3.61
C VAL A 551 15.73 -13.12 3.46
N GLY A 552 14.72 -12.73 2.68
CA GLY A 552 14.17 -11.38 2.69
C GLY A 552 12.82 -11.39 3.38
N ALA A 553 12.60 -10.50 4.35
CA ALA A 553 11.33 -10.37 5.06
C ALA A 553 10.71 -9.00 4.82
N SER A 554 9.52 -8.95 4.23
CA SER A 554 8.78 -7.70 4.03
C SER A 554 7.62 -7.63 5.01
N PHE A 555 7.71 -6.73 5.99
CA PHE A 555 6.66 -6.50 6.97
C PHE A 555 5.66 -5.48 6.42
N THR A 556 4.40 -5.91 6.29
CA THR A 556 3.30 -4.99 6.00
C THR A 556 3.10 -4.07 7.21
N THR A 557 2.79 -2.79 6.99
CA THR A 557 2.42 -1.87 8.08
C THR A 557 1.17 -2.38 8.80
N GLY A 558 1.38 -3.04 9.94
CA GLY A 558 0.33 -3.52 10.82
C GLY A 558 0.40 -2.88 12.22
N THR A 559 -0.60 -3.18 13.06
CA THR A 559 -0.65 -2.66 14.43
C THR A 559 0.24 -3.42 15.40
N TYR A 560 0.52 -4.71 15.13
CA TYR A 560 1.34 -5.59 15.97
C TYR A 560 2.27 -6.50 15.16
N VAL A 561 3.18 -7.19 15.86
CA VAL A 561 4.08 -8.19 15.28
C VAL A 561 4.15 -9.41 16.20
N ALA A 562 4.28 -10.60 15.62
CA ALA A 562 4.47 -11.85 16.36
C ALA A 562 5.97 -12.10 16.62
N LYS A 563 6.27 -12.84 17.68
CA LYS A 563 7.63 -13.22 18.07
C LYS A 563 8.26 -14.24 17.11
N ARG A 564 7.43 -15.07 16.48
CA ARG A 564 7.88 -16.16 15.61
C ARG A 564 6.93 -16.32 14.44
N TYR A 565 7.50 -16.46 13.25
CA TYR A 565 6.78 -16.76 12.01
C TYR A 565 7.33 -18.04 11.40
N THR A 566 6.45 -18.98 11.05
CA THR A 566 6.84 -20.16 10.26
C THR A 566 6.95 -19.74 8.81
N ILE A 567 8.18 -19.66 8.31
CA ILE A 567 8.44 -19.20 6.95
C ILE A 567 8.61 -20.36 5.98
N LEU A 568 8.89 -21.58 6.43
CA LEU A 568 8.99 -22.76 5.57
C LEU A 568 8.65 -24.02 6.37
N THR A 569 7.92 -24.92 5.73
CA THR A 569 7.63 -26.28 6.22
C THR A 569 8.10 -27.29 5.18
N ALA A 570 8.78 -28.35 5.61
CA ALA A 570 9.28 -29.43 4.76
C ALA A 570 9.05 -30.80 5.40
N THR A 571 8.10 -31.57 4.86
CA THR A 571 7.73 -32.90 5.38
C THR A 571 8.88 -33.90 5.27
N GLY A 572 9.69 -33.82 4.21
CA GLY A 572 10.91 -34.62 4.05
C GLY A 572 12.10 -34.13 4.87
N GLY A 573 11.96 -32.99 5.56
CA GLY A 573 12.95 -32.42 6.46
C GLY A 573 13.70 -31.20 5.90
N VAL A 574 14.27 -30.41 6.81
CA VAL A 574 15.11 -29.25 6.52
C VAL A 574 16.59 -29.63 6.58
N ASN A 575 17.36 -29.27 5.56
CA ASN A 575 18.79 -29.52 5.47
C ASN A 575 19.56 -28.20 5.24
N GLY A 576 20.56 -27.93 6.08
CA GLY A 576 21.32 -26.67 6.04
C GLY A 576 20.57 -25.50 6.68
N THR A 577 21.10 -24.29 6.51
CA THR A 577 20.56 -23.04 7.06
C THR A 577 20.74 -21.90 6.07
N PHE A 578 19.83 -20.95 6.06
CA PHE A 578 20.03 -19.72 5.29
C PHE A 578 21.23 -18.94 5.85
N ALA A 579 21.96 -18.26 4.96
CA ALA A 579 23.18 -17.53 5.29
C ALA A 579 22.93 -16.24 6.10
N GLY A 580 21.69 -15.75 6.13
CA GLY A 580 21.29 -14.56 6.86
C GLY A 580 19.89 -14.08 6.48
N ILE A 581 19.49 -12.97 7.10
CA ILE A 581 18.21 -12.29 6.86
C ILE A 581 18.41 -10.78 6.71
N GLY A 582 17.62 -10.18 5.82
CA GLY A 582 17.38 -8.74 5.81
C GLY A 582 15.89 -8.45 5.74
N SER A 583 15.45 -7.37 6.38
CA SER A 583 14.04 -6.97 6.40
C SER A 583 13.79 -5.55 5.91
N LEU A 584 12.57 -5.35 5.44
CA LEU A 584 12.01 -4.04 5.12
C LEU A 584 10.75 -3.83 5.95
N GLY A 585 10.57 -2.63 6.48
CA GLY A 585 9.37 -2.26 7.26
C GLY A 585 9.43 -2.62 8.74
N LEU A 586 10.54 -3.17 9.24
CA LEU A 586 10.71 -3.52 10.66
C LEU A 586 11.40 -2.37 11.45
N PRO A 587 10.81 -1.89 12.56
CA PRO A 587 11.45 -0.89 13.43
C PRO A 587 12.77 -1.39 14.06
N SER A 588 13.72 -0.47 14.29
CA SER A 588 15.10 -0.79 14.70
C SER A 588 15.27 -1.46 16.07
N GLY A 589 14.28 -1.35 16.95
CA GLY A 589 14.25 -2.03 18.24
C GLY A 589 13.99 -3.54 18.14
N PHE A 590 13.46 -4.01 17.00
CA PHE A 590 13.38 -5.45 16.73
C PHE A 590 14.68 -5.96 16.15
N LYS A 591 15.11 -7.13 16.63
CA LYS A 591 16.25 -7.89 16.14
C LYS A 591 15.74 -9.20 15.57
N GLU A 592 16.26 -9.55 14.40
CA GLU A 592 15.82 -10.70 13.65
C GLU A 592 16.83 -11.82 13.75
N SER A 593 16.33 -13.05 13.80
CA SER A 593 17.15 -14.25 13.74
C SER A 593 16.38 -15.36 13.05
N LEU A 594 17.10 -16.36 12.55
CA LEU A 594 16.51 -17.56 11.98
C LEU A 594 16.74 -18.73 12.91
N SER A 595 15.71 -19.54 13.12
CA SER A 595 15.83 -20.81 13.84
C SER A 595 15.17 -21.93 13.05
N TYR A 596 15.54 -23.17 13.38
CA TYR A 596 15.19 -24.35 12.60
C TYR A 596 14.87 -25.52 13.54
N ASP A 597 13.90 -26.33 13.13
CA ASP A 597 13.71 -27.68 13.66
C ASP A 597 13.86 -28.72 12.53
N THR A 598 13.49 -29.97 12.77
CA THR A 598 13.63 -31.05 11.78
C THR A 598 12.84 -30.80 10.49
N THR A 599 11.74 -30.05 10.54
CA THR A 599 10.77 -29.88 9.46
C THR A 599 10.41 -28.42 9.16
N HIS A 600 10.89 -27.45 9.93
CA HIS A 600 10.52 -26.04 9.79
C HIS A 600 11.73 -25.11 9.82
N ALA A 601 11.59 -23.99 9.10
CA ALA A 601 12.40 -22.80 9.31
C ALA A 601 11.51 -21.66 9.85
N TYR A 602 12.04 -20.94 10.83
CA TYR A 602 11.35 -19.87 11.53
C TYR A 602 12.10 -18.55 11.38
N LEU A 603 11.33 -17.46 11.26
CA LEU A 603 11.79 -16.11 11.51
C LEU A 603 11.42 -15.73 12.96
N ASP A 604 12.44 -15.50 13.78
CA ASP A 604 12.31 -15.11 15.18
C ASP A 604 12.65 -13.62 15.36
N LEU A 605 11.79 -12.94 16.11
CA LEU A 605 11.97 -11.55 16.52
C LEU A 605 12.26 -11.47 18.02
N ALA A 606 13.20 -10.61 18.37
CA ALA A 606 13.47 -10.20 19.74
C ALA A 606 13.40 -8.67 19.84
N LEU A 607 12.94 -8.15 20.97
CA LEU A 607 13.04 -6.72 21.28
C LEU A 607 14.33 -6.45 22.04
N ALA A 608 15.15 -5.54 21.50
CA ALA A 608 16.34 -5.05 22.15
C ALA A 608 16.57 -3.58 21.78
N PHE A 609 16.42 -2.71 22.78
CA PHE A 609 16.56 -1.25 22.64
C PHE A 609 18.02 -0.78 22.77
N THR A 610 19.00 -1.64 22.46
CA THR A 610 20.42 -1.31 22.61
C THR A 610 20.78 -0.13 21.71
N PRO A 611 21.25 1.00 22.29
CA PRO A 611 21.58 2.18 21.50
C PRO A 611 22.83 1.92 20.65
N GLN A 612 22.90 2.54 19.48
CA GLN A 612 24.03 2.43 18.55
C GLN A 612 25.34 2.99 19.15
N SER A 613 25.24 3.84 20.17
CA SER A 613 26.35 4.34 20.98
C SER A 613 25.88 4.72 22.39
N GLY A 614 26.66 4.40 23.43
CA GLY A 614 26.36 4.73 24.84
C GLY A 614 25.59 3.64 25.58
N THR A 615 25.11 3.95 26.78
CA THR A 615 24.31 3.07 27.64
C THR A 615 22.97 3.71 27.94
N LEU A 616 21.89 2.92 27.98
CA LEU A 616 20.60 3.39 28.47
C LEU A 616 20.71 3.79 29.95
N SER A 617 19.97 4.81 30.38
CA SER A 617 19.84 5.14 31.80
C SER A 617 18.97 4.10 32.53
N THR A 618 19.02 4.04 33.87
CA THR A 618 18.24 3.07 34.65
C THR A 618 16.74 3.12 34.33
N ASN A 619 16.14 4.30 34.25
CA ASN A 619 14.72 4.45 33.89
C ASN A 619 14.43 3.95 32.46
N GLN A 620 15.31 4.26 31.49
CA GLN A 620 15.16 3.77 30.11
C GLN A 620 15.30 2.23 30.05
N GLN A 621 16.24 1.66 30.80
CA GLN A 621 16.40 0.20 30.92
C GLN A 621 15.18 -0.45 31.54
N ASN A 622 14.65 0.11 32.62
CA ASN A 622 13.45 -0.39 33.30
C ASN A 622 12.24 -0.45 32.34
N VAL A 623 12.01 0.64 31.59
CA VAL A 623 10.95 0.70 30.57
C VAL A 623 11.20 -0.32 29.45
N GLY A 624 12.41 -0.32 28.87
CA GLY A 624 12.76 -1.21 27.77
C GLY A 624 12.68 -2.69 28.15
N ASN A 625 13.13 -3.04 29.36
CA ASN A 625 13.07 -4.41 29.88
C ASN A 625 11.63 -4.85 30.14
N ALA A 626 10.76 -3.98 30.66
CA ALA A 626 9.35 -4.30 30.86
C ALA A 626 8.63 -4.57 29.53
N ILE A 627 8.88 -3.74 28.51
CA ILE A 627 8.34 -3.91 27.15
C ILE A 627 8.87 -5.21 26.53
N ALA A 628 10.17 -5.47 26.62
CA ALA A 628 10.78 -6.69 26.09
C ALA A 628 10.30 -7.95 26.82
N ALA A 629 10.12 -7.89 28.14
CA ALA A 629 9.57 -9.00 28.94
C ALA A 629 8.13 -9.32 28.54
N PHE A 630 7.30 -8.29 28.31
CA PHE A 630 5.94 -8.48 27.81
C PHE A 630 5.93 -9.20 26.46
N PHE A 631 6.74 -8.76 25.50
CA PHE A 631 6.83 -9.39 24.18
C PHE A 631 7.31 -10.84 24.30
N ASN A 632 8.29 -11.10 25.17
CA ASN A 632 8.80 -12.45 25.40
C ASN A 632 7.77 -13.40 26.01
N ALA A 633 6.91 -12.91 26.92
CA ALA A 633 5.91 -13.70 27.61
C ALA A 633 4.64 -13.94 26.77
N ASN A 634 4.22 -12.95 25.98
CA ASN A 634 2.94 -12.99 25.25
C ASN A 634 3.07 -13.38 23.78
N GLY A 635 4.28 -13.35 23.21
CA GLY A 635 4.52 -13.76 21.82
C GLY A 635 4.09 -12.75 20.75
N GLY A 636 3.63 -11.56 21.14
CA GLY A 636 3.28 -10.47 20.23
C GLY A 636 3.24 -9.11 20.93
N ILE A 637 3.45 -8.03 20.19
CA ILE A 637 3.41 -6.65 20.72
C ILE A 637 3.07 -5.64 19.61
N PRO A 638 2.40 -4.52 19.92
CA PRO A 638 2.22 -3.46 18.95
C PRO A 638 3.56 -2.93 18.39
N MET A 639 3.67 -2.79 17.06
CA MET A 639 4.94 -2.47 16.40
C MET A 639 5.54 -1.13 16.85
N VAL A 640 4.68 -0.20 17.27
CA VAL A 640 5.06 1.13 17.75
C VAL A 640 6.05 1.06 18.93
N PHE A 641 5.96 0.04 19.78
CA PHE A 641 6.89 -0.15 20.88
C PHE A 641 8.29 -0.56 20.43
N GLY A 642 8.44 -1.17 19.25
CA GLY A 642 9.76 -1.48 18.69
C GLY A 642 10.45 -0.29 18.02
N GLY A 643 9.74 0.81 17.78
CA GLY A 643 10.30 2.05 17.21
C GLY A 643 10.89 3.01 18.23
N LEU A 644 10.87 2.66 19.53
CA LEU A 644 11.27 3.56 20.61
C LEU A 644 12.77 3.84 20.60
N THR A 645 13.12 5.13 20.59
CA THR A 645 14.48 5.62 20.83
C THR A 645 14.75 5.79 22.33
N PRO A 646 16.00 5.99 22.77
CA PRO A 646 16.28 6.33 24.17
C PRO A 646 15.46 7.53 24.69
N ALA A 647 15.27 8.56 23.86
CA ALA A 647 14.41 9.70 24.19
C ALA A 647 12.93 9.29 24.31
N GLY A 648 12.45 8.39 23.44
CA GLY A 648 11.12 7.81 23.54
C GLY A 648 10.93 7.02 24.84
N LEU A 649 11.90 6.18 25.21
CA LEU A 649 11.88 5.45 26.49
C LEU A 649 11.83 6.40 27.70
N SER A 650 12.54 7.54 27.65
CA SER A 650 12.44 8.58 28.66
C SER A 650 11.05 9.21 28.75
N GLN A 651 10.41 9.52 27.61
CA GLN A 651 9.02 10.01 27.60
C GLN A 651 8.03 8.99 28.18
N LEU A 652 8.27 7.70 27.94
CA LEU A 652 7.44 6.61 28.43
C LEU A 652 7.71 6.20 29.87
N SER A 653 8.74 6.77 30.52
CA SER A 653 9.07 6.46 31.91
C SER A 653 7.99 6.90 32.90
N GLY A 654 7.19 7.93 32.58
CA GLY A 654 6.20 8.45 33.52
C GLY A 654 6.82 9.16 34.74
N GLU A 655 8.04 9.70 34.59
CA GLU A 655 8.77 10.35 35.70
C GLU A 655 7.98 11.49 36.36
N SER A 656 7.10 12.18 35.63
CA SER A 656 6.26 13.27 36.14
C SER A 656 5.45 12.91 37.38
N ALA A 657 5.04 11.64 37.51
CA ALA A 657 4.32 11.13 38.67
C ALA A 657 5.10 11.28 40.00
N THR A 658 6.44 11.26 39.95
CA THR A 658 7.30 11.40 41.12
C THR A 658 7.29 12.81 41.71
N GLY A 659 6.98 13.84 40.90
CA GLY A 659 6.96 15.24 41.33
C GLY A 659 5.92 15.55 42.41
N SER A 660 4.79 14.83 42.41
CA SER A 660 3.73 14.97 43.43
C SER A 660 4.23 14.68 44.84
N GLN A 661 5.15 13.72 44.99
CA GLN A 661 5.76 13.39 46.27
C GLN A 661 6.50 14.62 46.80
N GLN A 662 7.44 15.15 46.02
CA GLN A 662 8.29 16.27 46.46
C GLN A 662 7.47 17.52 46.80
N ALA A 663 6.53 17.91 45.94
CA ALA A 663 5.66 19.05 46.19
C ALA A 663 4.88 18.92 47.52
N THR A 664 4.45 17.70 47.86
CA THR A 664 3.73 17.42 49.10
C THR A 664 4.66 17.45 50.32
N PHE A 665 5.86 16.88 50.21
CA PHE A 665 6.89 16.95 51.26
C PHE A 665 7.22 18.41 51.60
N ASP A 666 7.40 19.26 50.59
CA ASP A 666 7.65 20.68 50.75
C ASP A 666 6.45 21.39 51.41
N ALA A 667 5.23 21.11 50.92
CA ALA A 667 3.99 21.68 51.44
C ALA A 667 3.76 21.40 52.93
N MET A 668 3.94 20.14 53.33
CA MET A 668 3.76 19.71 54.70
C MET A 668 4.89 20.23 55.61
N SER A 669 6.12 20.34 55.08
CA SER A 669 7.27 20.88 55.80
C SER A 669 7.14 22.40 56.05
N GLN A 670 6.61 23.15 55.09
CA GLN A 670 6.35 24.59 55.29
C GLN A 670 5.23 24.82 56.29
N PHE A 671 4.13 24.04 56.21
CA PHE A 671 3.03 24.18 57.16
C PHE A 671 3.41 23.80 58.59
N ILE A 672 4.14 22.68 58.79
CA ILE A 672 4.60 22.30 60.14
C ILE A 672 5.58 23.35 60.69
N SER A 673 6.44 23.92 59.84
CA SER A 673 7.37 24.99 60.20
C SER A 673 6.65 26.29 60.56
N LEU A 674 5.52 26.59 59.92
CA LEU A 674 4.65 27.72 60.25
C LEU A 674 3.97 27.53 61.62
N LEU A 675 3.52 26.31 61.95
CA LEU A 675 2.86 26.00 63.22
C LEU A 675 3.79 26.23 64.42
N ILE A 676 5.07 25.91 64.31
CA ILE A 676 6.02 26.04 65.42
C ILE A 676 6.99 27.23 65.28
N ASP A 677 6.72 28.14 64.35
CA ASP A 677 7.63 29.23 64.03
C ASP A 677 7.91 30.12 65.27
N PRO A 678 9.17 30.20 65.75
CA PRO A 678 9.52 31.02 66.90
C PRO A 678 9.50 32.53 66.58
N SER A 679 9.39 32.94 65.32
CA SER A 679 9.25 34.34 64.91
C SER A 679 7.84 34.91 65.09
N ILE A 680 6.86 34.07 65.41
CA ILE A 680 5.50 34.50 65.73
C ILE A 680 5.45 34.94 67.20
N SER A 681 5.02 36.18 67.46
CA SER A 681 4.92 36.78 68.80
C SER A 681 4.26 35.84 69.81
N GLY A 682 4.92 35.61 70.93
CA GLY A 682 4.48 34.69 71.99
C GLY A 682 5.03 33.26 71.86
N ARG A 683 5.72 32.93 70.75
CA ARG A 683 6.34 31.61 70.52
C ARG A 683 7.86 31.60 70.57
N GLY A 684 8.55 32.76 70.59
CA GLY A 684 10.03 32.84 70.63
C GLY A 684 10.65 33.33 71.95
N GLU A 685 9.86 33.95 72.82
CA GLU A 685 10.30 34.49 74.12
C GLU A 685 9.77 33.62 75.26
N PRO A 686 10.38 33.63 76.46
CA PRO A 686 9.70 33.16 77.65
C PRO A 686 8.35 33.87 77.71
N ILE A 687 7.27 33.11 77.83
CA ILE A 687 5.89 33.65 77.82
C ILE A 687 5.68 34.67 78.97
N ASN A 688 6.60 34.71 79.95
CA ASN A 688 6.69 35.70 81.01
C ASN A 688 7.94 36.61 80.94
N GLY A 689 8.46 36.86 79.74
CA GLY A 689 9.48 37.86 79.45
C GLY A 689 8.83 39.22 79.21
N GLY A 690 8.21 39.79 80.25
CA GLY A 690 8.06 41.24 80.29
C GLY A 690 9.46 41.83 80.07
N ALA A 691 9.55 42.86 79.22
CA ALA A 691 10.81 43.57 78.96
C ALA A 691 11.60 43.66 80.25
N ALA A 692 12.69 42.89 80.37
CA ALA A 692 13.61 43.07 81.47
C ALA A 692 14.11 44.52 81.30
N PRO A 693 13.76 45.45 82.22
CA PRO A 693 14.51 46.68 82.28
C PRO A 693 15.95 46.27 82.54
N TYR A 694 16.89 46.96 81.91
CA TYR A 694 18.27 46.99 82.33
C TYR A 694 18.41 46.74 83.84
N ALA A 695 18.93 45.58 84.22
CA ALA A 695 19.39 45.34 85.58
C ALA A 695 20.87 45.73 85.62
N ASP A 696 21.03 47.04 85.82
CA ASP A 696 22.03 47.81 86.58
C ASP A 696 23.43 47.23 86.87
N ALA A 697 24.37 48.17 86.88
CA ALA A 697 25.75 47.97 87.31
C ALA A 697 25.83 47.42 88.74
N THR A 698 26.85 46.61 88.93
CA THR A 698 27.28 45.94 90.16
C THR A 698 27.33 46.82 91.41
N SER A 699 26.98 46.20 92.54
CA SER A 699 27.19 46.64 93.92
C SER A 699 28.63 47.01 94.27
N ALA A 700 28.83 48.08 95.06
CA ALA A 700 30.00 48.25 95.93
C ALA A 700 29.71 49.18 97.13
N TYR A 701 29.88 48.63 98.34
CA TYR A 701 30.15 49.27 99.65
C TYR A 701 29.03 49.90 100.53
N ALA A 702 28.78 49.15 101.61
CA ALA A 702 28.75 49.55 103.03
C ALA A 702 27.57 50.37 103.63
N ALA A 703 26.82 49.64 104.46
CA ALA A 703 26.31 49.98 105.81
C ALA A 703 26.28 51.45 106.26
N GLY A 704 25.08 51.95 106.60
CA GLY A 704 24.94 53.15 107.43
C GLY A 704 23.50 53.64 107.64
N LYS A 705 22.93 53.25 108.79
CA LYS A 705 21.88 53.91 109.59
C LYS A 705 20.63 54.56 108.93
N LYS A 706 19.50 54.12 109.50
CA LYS A 706 18.21 54.81 109.62
C LYS A 706 18.36 56.33 109.87
N THR A 707 17.64 57.13 109.10
CA THR A 707 16.46 57.95 109.49
C THR A 707 16.14 58.89 108.33
N ASP A 708 14.97 58.76 107.71
CA ASP A 708 14.00 59.87 107.70
C ASP A 708 12.67 59.47 107.06
N ALA A 709 11.62 59.85 107.78
CA ALA A 709 10.25 59.86 107.32
C ALA A 709 10.03 61.15 106.52
N PHE A 710 9.53 61.02 105.29
CA PHE A 710 8.77 61.99 104.48
C PHE A 710 9.15 61.89 102.99
N ALA A 711 8.58 60.89 102.31
CA ALA A 711 8.26 60.96 100.87
C ALA A 711 7.21 59.90 100.54
N MET A 712 5.99 60.09 101.06
CA MET A 712 4.82 59.34 100.65
C MET A 712 4.05 60.20 99.64
N PHE A 713 4.33 60.01 98.35
CA PHE A 713 3.38 60.20 97.26
C PHE A 713 3.62 59.08 96.24
N THR A 714 2.52 58.50 95.79
CA THR A 714 2.35 57.14 95.28
C THR A 714 2.85 56.93 93.84
N LYS A 715 3.30 55.71 93.54
CA LYS A 715 2.94 55.03 92.29
C LYS A 715 2.29 53.70 92.68
N ALA A 716 1.06 53.48 92.24
CA ALA A 716 0.32 52.24 92.50
C ALA A 716 1.16 51.03 92.05
N PRO A 717 1.04 49.86 92.72
CA PRO A 717 1.58 48.62 92.19
C PRO A 717 1.01 48.45 90.76
N PRO A 718 1.83 48.06 89.76
CA PRO A 718 1.31 47.84 88.42
C PRO A 718 0.14 46.86 88.52
N VAL A 719 -1.03 47.30 88.03
CA VAL A 719 -2.19 46.43 87.81
C VAL A 719 -1.65 45.21 87.05
N THR A 720 -1.81 44.01 87.59
CA THR A 720 -1.55 42.79 86.82
C THR A 720 -2.40 42.89 85.55
N PRO A 721 -1.80 43.11 84.37
CA PRO A 721 -2.60 43.25 83.16
C PRO A 721 -3.41 41.98 82.99
N PHE A 722 -4.61 42.10 82.43
CA PHE A 722 -5.37 40.95 81.96
C PHE A 722 -4.42 40.07 81.15
N ALA A 723 -4.20 38.82 81.58
CA ALA A 723 -3.36 37.89 80.86
C ALA A 723 -4.06 37.63 79.52
N GLN A 724 -3.49 38.14 78.44
CA GLN A 724 -4.03 37.96 77.09
C GLN A 724 -3.87 36.49 76.72
N ARG A 725 -4.91 35.69 76.95
CA ARG A 725 -4.83 34.22 76.85
C ARG A 725 -5.13 33.72 75.45
N TRP A 726 -5.82 34.51 74.63
CA TRP A 726 -6.15 34.12 73.27
C TRP A 726 -5.33 34.91 72.27
N SER A 727 -4.98 34.25 71.19
CA SER A 727 -4.45 34.92 70.02
C SER A 727 -4.98 34.28 68.77
N VAL A 728 -5.20 35.10 67.75
CA VAL A 728 -5.52 34.67 66.40
C VAL A 728 -4.46 35.20 65.47
N TRP A 729 -4.18 34.43 64.42
CA TRP A 729 -3.21 34.80 63.42
C TRP A 729 -3.64 34.32 62.05
N ALA A 730 -3.23 35.06 61.04
CA ALA A 730 -3.35 34.70 59.65
C ALA A 730 -1.96 34.78 59.02
N ALA A 731 -1.65 33.85 58.11
CA ALA A 731 -0.38 33.80 57.44
C ALA A 731 -0.55 33.48 55.95
N GLY A 732 0.25 34.13 55.12
CA GLY A 732 0.53 33.68 53.76
C GLY A 732 1.91 33.04 53.73
N PHE A 733 2.04 31.88 53.09
CA PHE A 733 3.33 31.23 52.90
C PHE A 733 3.44 30.69 51.48
N GLY A 734 4.66 30.55 51.00
CA GLY A 734 4.92 29.96 49.70
C GLY A 734 6.40 29.80 49.46
N GLY A 735 6.74 29.03 48.44
CA GLY A 735 8.13 28.80 48.08
C GLY A 735 8.25 28.05 46.78
N SER A 736 9.48 27.94 46.33
CA SER A 736 9.86 27.19 45.14
C SER A 736 11.13 26.40 45.39
N GLN A 737 11.20 25.21 44.83
CA GLN A 737 12.33 24.33 44.94
C GLN A 737 12.72 23.79 43.57
N ARG A 738 14.02 23.64 43.35
CA ARG A 738 14.58 22.95 42.20
C ARG A 738 15.51 21.84 42.68
N THR A 739 15.34 20.66 42.11
CA THR A 739 16.17 19.48 42.38
C THR A 739 16.74 18.96 41.07
N ASP A 740 18.05 18.79 41.02
CA ASP A 740 18.74 18.34 39.82
C ASP A 740 18.55 16.84 39.58
N GLY A 741 18.36 16.47 38.31
CA GLY A 741 18.23 15.08 37.90
C GLY A 741 19.57 14.35 37.86
N ASN A 742 19.51 13.03 37.76
CA ASN A 742 20.68 12.17 37.63
C ASN A 742 20.66 11.45 36.28
N ALA A 743 21.65 11.73 35.43
CA ALA A 743 21.72 11.17 34.08
C ALA A 743 21.89 9.64 34.04
N VAL A 744 22.59 9.05 35.03
CA VAL A 744 22.76 7.58 35.13
C VAL A 744 21.44 6.91 35.48
N LEU A 745 20.71 7.49 36.44
CA LEU A 745 19.37 7.04 36.81
C LEU A 745 18.36 7.31 35.68
N GLY A 746 18.58 8.38 34.91
CA GLY A 746 17.67 8.86 33.89
C GLY A 746 16.55 9.73 34.45
N SER A 747 16.78 10.36 35.60
CA SER A 747 15.88 11.36 36.15
C SER A 747 16.22 12.75 35.63
N ASN A 748 15.20 13.59 35.50
CA ASN A 748 15.26 14.95 34.98
C ASN A 748 15.16 15.96 36.13
N ASN A 749 15.66 17.17 35.89
CA ASN A 749 15.51 18.23 36.90
C ASN A 749 14.03 18.50 37.14
N THR A 750 13.67 18.55 38.42
CA THR A 750 12.31 18.79 38.87
C THR A 750 12.22 20.16 39.51
N SER A 751 11.07 20.80 39.36
CA SER A 751 10.75 22.03 40.10
C SER A 751 9.38 21.93 40.73
N SER A 752 9.27 22.38 41.98
CA SER A 752 8.01 22.47 42.72
C SER A 752 7.81 23.90 43.21
N SER A 753 6.55 24.28 43.39
CA SER A 753 6.16 25.53 44.03
C SER A 753 4.89 25.34 44.85
N ILE A 754 4.77 26.11 45.91
CA ILE A 754 3.59 26.14 46.77
C ILE A 754 3.18 27.58 47.03
N VAL A 755 1.88 27.80 47.08
CA VAL A 755 1.27 28.98 47.67
C VAL A 755 0.17 28.54 48.63
N GLY A 756 0.16 29.07 49.84
CA GLY A 756 -0.76 28.69 50.88
C GLY A 756 -1.14 29.86 51.77
N THR A 757 -2.34 29.77 52.32
CA THR A 757 -2.82 30.66 53.38
C THR A 757 -3.25 29.84 54.56
N ALA A 758 -2.89 30.28 55.76
CA ALA A 758 -3.23 29.63 57.01
C ALA A 758 -3.91 30.60 57.96
N VAL A 759 -4.88 30.11 58.71
CA VAL A 759 -5.46 30.82 59.84
C VAL A 759 -5.40 29.91 61.06
N GLY A 760 -5.05 30.49 62.20
CA GLY A 760 -4.93 29.72 63.42
C GLY A 760 -5.28 30.51 64.66
N ALA A 761 -5.53 29.77 65.72
CA ALA A 761 -5.77 30.30 67.05
C ALA A 761 -4.89 29.54 68.04
N ASP A 762 -4.41 30.25 69.05
CA ASP A 762 -3.69 29.63 70.15
C ASP A 762 -4.11 30.21 71.49
N TYR A 763 -4.01 29.35 72.50
CA TYR A 763 -4.46 29.58 73.86
C TYR A 763 -3.31 29.36 74.84
N LEU A 764 -3.17 30.31 75.76
CA LEU A 764 -2.23 30.23 76.84
C LEU A 764 -2.83 29.45 78.02
N ILE A 765 -2.50 28.16 78.09
CA ILE A 765 -2.97 27.22 79.12
C ILE A 765 -2.38 27.58 80.49
N SER A 766 -1.08 27.87 80.51
CA SER A 766 -0.34 28.28 81.71
C SER A 766 0.67 29.36 81.33
N PRO A 767 1.28 30.09 82.29
CA PRO A 767 2.31 31.08 81.99
C PRO A 767 3.51 30.55 81.19
N ASN A 768 3.66 29.23 81.06
CA ASN A 768 4.75 28.57 80.35
C ASN A 768 4.28 27.59 79.27
N THR A 769 2.96 27.40 79.09
CA THR A 769 2.40 26.41 78.15
C THR A 769 1.39 27.07 77.22
N LEU A 770 1.62 26.94 75.93
CA LEU A 770 0.75 27.41 74.86
C LEU A 770 0.38 26.23 73.96
N ALA A 771 -0.89 26.16 73.57
CA ALA A 771 -1.36 25.19 72.58
C ALA A 771 -2.21 25.90 71.53
N GLY A 772 -2.18 25.43 70.30
CA GLY A 772 -2.96 26.01 69.24
C GLY A 772 -3.24 25.05 68.10
N PHE A 773 -4.06 25.52 67.18
CA PHE A 773 -4.41 24.82 65.96
C PHE A 773 -4.46 25.80 64.79
N ALA A 774 -4.30 25.27 63.58
CA ALA A 774 -4.47 26.03 62.36
C ALA A 774 -5.08 25.18 61.25
N LEU A 775 -5.77 25.86 60.36
CA LEU A 775 -6.24 25.33 59.09
C LEU A 775 -5.56 26.12 57.98
N ALA A 776 -5.17 25.43 56.91
CA ALA A 776 -4.58 26.05 55.74
C ALA A 776 -5.17 25.50 54.45
N GLY A 777 -5.20 26.35 53.44
CA GLY A 777 -5.60 26.01 52.07
C GLY A 777 -4.68 26.69 51.07
N GLY A 778 -4.47 26.06 49.94
CA GLY A 778 -3.54 26.55 48.92
C GLY A 778 -3.48 25.66 47.68
N GLY A 779 -2.40 25.79 46.93
CA GLY A 779 -2.11 24.89 45.83
C GLY A 779 -0.62 24.66 45.64
N THR A 780 -0.28 23.52 45.04
CA THR A 780 1.07 23.21 44.58
C THR A 780 1.11 23.10 43.07
N ASN A 781 2.25 23.42 42.47
CA ASN A 781 2.55 23.10 41.08
C ASN A 781 3.92 22.43 41.03
N PHE A 782 4.06 21.42 40.18
CA PHE A 782 5.33 20.73 39.96
C PHE A 782 5.52 20.40 38.47
N SER A 783 6.78 20.31 38.05
CA SER A 783 7.14 19.95 36.68
C SER A 783 8.44 19.15 36.63
N THR A 784 8.54 18.31 35.61
CA THR A 784 9.67 17.42 35.34
C THR A 784 10.24 17.72 33.96
N ASN A 785 10.92 18.87 33.86
CA ASN A 785 11.43 19.41 32.60
C ASN A 785 10.35 19.35 31.48
N THR A 786 10.64 18.69 30.35
CA THR A 786 9.70 18.55 29.22
C THR A 786 8.84 17.29 29.28
N LEU A 787 8.94 16.49 30.36
CA LEU A 787 8.27 15.19 30.45
C LEU A 787 6.86 15.25 31.04
N GLY A 788 6.50 16.37 31.67
CA GLY A 788 5.17 16.59 32.19
C GLY A 788 5.16 17.49 33.43
N ASP A 789 3.95 17.86 33.81
CA ASP A 789 3.65 18.75 34.92
C ASP A 789 2.47 18.23 35.74
N GLY A 790 2.22 18.87 36.86
CA GLY A 790 1.07 18.59 37.69
C GLY A 790 0.82 19.70 38.69
N ARG A 791 -0.39 19.64 39.25
CA ARG A 791 -0.87 20.60 40.22
C ARG A 791 -1.70 19.91 41.29
N SER A 792 -1.76 20.47 42.48
CA SER A 792 -2.68 20.02 43.50
C SER A 792 -3.38 21.16 44.22
N ASP A 793 -4.63 20.93 44.58
CA ASP A 793 -5.37 21.77 45.54
C ASP A 793 -5.22 21.14 46.93
N LEU A 794 -4.70 21.91 47.89
CA LEU A 794 -4.31 21.40 49.21
C LEU A 794 -5.21 21.94 50.33
N PHE A 795 -5.55 21.06 51.26
CA PHE A 795 -6.12 21.36 52.56
C PHE A 795 -5.22 20.80 53.64
N GLN A 796 -4.90 21.60 54.66
CA GLN A 796 -4.07 21.18 55.78
C GLN A 796 -4.72 21.57 57.10
N ALA A 797 -4.59 20.72 58.10
CA ALA A 797 -5.04 20.97 59.46
C ALA A 797 -3.96 20.51 60.42
N GLY A 798 -3.64 21.30 61.43
CA GLY A 798 -2.62 20.91 62.39
C GLY A 798 -2.82 21.51 63.76
N ALA A 799 -2.21 20.86 64.75
CA ALA A 799 -2.19 21.28 66.12
C ALA A 799 -0.76 21.28 66.65
N PHE A 800 -0.47 22.18 67.57
CA PHE A 800 0.86 22.31 68.16
C PHE A 800 0.78 22.69 69.63
N VAL A 801 1.85 22.35 70.35
CA VAL A 801 2.06 22.71 71.74
C VAL A 801 3.49 23.22 71.92
N ARG A 802 3.65 24.20 72.79
CA ARG A 802 4.95 24.71 73.24
C ARG A 802 4.95 24.83 74.76
N HIS A 803 6.01 24.34 75.37
CA HIS A 803 6.27 24.46 76.80
C HIS A 803 7.65 25.06 77.04
N ASN A 804 7.75 26.10 77.87
CA ASN A 804 9.01 26.72 78.24
C ASN A 804 9.38 26.37 79.70
N VAL A 805 10.63 25.99 79.94
CA VAL A 805 11.19 25.69 81.27
C VAL A 805 12.43 26.58 81.48
N GLY A 806 12.20 27.77 82.00
CA GLY A 806 13.24 28.81 82.08
C GLY A 806 13.77 29.15 80.68
N PRO A 807 15.09 29.08 80.42
CA PRO A 807 15.67 29.30 79.09
C PRO A 807 15.51 28.11 78.13
N ALA A 808 15.07 26.94 78.60
CA ALA A 808 14.82 25.79 77.76
C ALA A 808 13.38 25.82 77.21
N TYR A 809 13.17 25.24 76.04
CA TYR A 809 11.82 24.98 75.52
C TYR A 809 11.71 23.62 74.86
N PHE A 810 10.47 23.16 74.80
CA PHE A 810 10.04 21.98 74.06
C PHE A 810 8.80 22.34 73.24
N THR A 811 8.77 21.93 71.98
CA THR A 811 7.60 22.09 71.12
C THR A 811 7.35 20.85 70.29
N ALA A 812 6.08 20.57 70.05
CA ALA A 812 5.65 19.48 69.19
C ALA A 812 4.46 19.93 68.34
N ALA A 813 4.39 19.45 67.10
CA ALA A 813 3.28 19.68 66.20
C ALA A 813 2.96 18.42 65.40
N LEU A 814 1.68 18.28 65.04
CA LEU A 814 1.16 17.25 64.16
C LEU A 814 0.21 17.92 63.15
N ALA A 815 0.35 17.56 61.89
CA ALA A 815 -0.45 18.05 60.79
C ALA A 815 -0.93 16.92 59.89
N TYR A 816 -2.16 17.07 59.41
CA TYR A 816 -2.79 16.28 58.37
C TYR A 816 -2.95 17.15 57.12
N GLY A 817 -2.72 16.54 55.96
CA GLY A 817 -2.93 17.15 54.65
C GLY A 817 -3.80 16.26 53.78
N TRP A 818 -4.75 16.86 53.08
CA TRP A 818 -5.49 16.25 51.98
C TRP A 818 -5.25 17.05 50.72
N GLN A 819 -5.16 16.39 49.57
CA GLN A 819 -4.99 17.06 48.30
C GLN A 819 -5.68 16.34 47.14
N ASP A 820 -6.19 17.13 46.20
CA ASP A 820 -6.65 16.68 44.89
C ASP A 820 -5.58 17.00 43.85
N ILE A 821 -5.01 15.97 43.23
CA ILE A 821 -3.84 16.07 42.35
C ILE A 821 -4.27 15.79 40.92
N THR A 822 -3.89 16.69 40.01
CA THR A 822 -3.93 16.46 38.56
C THR A 822 -2.51 16.40 38.02
N THR A 823 -2.23 15.39 37.20
CA THR A 823 -0.95 15.24 36.47
C THR A 823 -1.21 15.22 34.98
N ASP A 824 -0.32 15.83 34.21
CA ASP A 824 -0.40 15.93 32.75
C ASP A 824 0.96 15.62 32.12
N ARG A 825 0.97 14.79 31.07
CA ARG A 825 2.15 14.61 30.22
C ARG A 825 1.78 14.46 28.75
N ILE A 826 2.69 14.91 27.88
CA ILE A 826 2.56 14.78 26.43
C ILE A 826 3.57 13.76 25.92
N VAL A 827 3.09 12.74 25.22
CA VAL A 827 3.92 11.72 24.58
C VAL A 827 3.87 11.94 23.07
N THR A 828 5.05 12.13 22.47
CA THR A 828 5.20 12.49 21.06
C THR A 828 5.73 11.35 20.18
N VAL A 829 5.88 10.15 20.76
CA VAL A 829 6.65 9.06 20.13
C VAL A 829 5.92 8.39 18.96
N ALA A 830 4.58 8.48 18.91
CA ALA A 830 3.77 7.91 17.84
C ALA A 830 2.51 8.75 17.55
N GLY A 831 2.69 10.05 17.40
CA GLY A 831 1.60 11.02 17.36
C GLY A 831 1.71 11.97 18.55
N ILE A 832 0.59 12.60 18.94
CA ILE A 832 0.53 13.46 20.11
C ILE A 832 -0.53 12.88 21.05
N ASP A 833 -0.08 12.20 22.10
CA ASP A 833 -0.95 11.70 23.16
C ASP A 833 -0.82 12.63 24.37
N HIS A 834 -1.94 13.19 24.83
CA HIS A 834 -2.01 14.00 26.03
C HIS A 834 -2.67 13.18 27.14
N LEU A 835 -1.86 12.74 28.09
CA LEU A 835 -2.23 11.79 29.13
C LEU A 835 -2.39 12.52 30.46
N ARG A 836 -3.58 12.43 31.06
CA ARG A 836 -3.92 13.04 32.35
C ARG A 836 -4.32 11.99 33.38
N ALA A 837 -3.91 12.16 34.63
CA ALA A 837 -4.51 11.45 35.77
C ALA A 837 -5.00 12.43 36.84
N GLN A 838 -6.10 12.08 37.50
CA GLN A 838 -6.67 12.82 38.63
C GLN A 838 -6.91 11.87 39.81
N PHE A 839 -6.44 12.23 41.00
CA PHE A 839 -6.54 11.38 42.19
C PHE A 839 -6.38 12.18 43.48
N ASN A 840 -6.96 11.65 44.56
CA ASN A 840 -6.85 12.25 45.89
C ASN A 840 -5.78 11.54 46.72
N ALA A 841 -4.99 12.30 47.48
CA ALA A 841 -3.92 11.76 48.29
C ALA A 841 -3.89 12.40 49.67
N ASN A 842 -3.34 11.68 50.65
CA ASN A 842 -3.30 12.11 52.05
C ASN A 842 -1.86 12.20 52.53
N ALA A 843 -1.59 13.13 53.45
CA ALA A 843 -0.27 13.30 54.04
C ALA A 843 -0.33 13.56 55.54
N TRP A 844 0.68 13.09 56.26
CA TRP A 844 0.87 13.30 57.68
C TRP A 844 2.25 13.91 57.92
N SER A 845 2.34 14.90 58.78
CA SER A 845 3.62 15.50 59.18
C SER A 845 3.65 15.70 60.69
N GLY A 846 4.79 15.37 61.30
CA GLY A 846 5.02 15.60 62.71
C GLY A 846 6.40 16.18 62.93
N ARG A 847 6.51 17.11 63.88
CA ARG A 847 7.79 17.69 64.29
C ARG A 847 7.86 17.83 65.80
N ILE A 848 9.02 17.49 66.35
CA ILE A 848 9.38 17.69 67.75
C ILE A 848 10.69 18.47 67.80
N GLU A 849 10.77 19.47 68.65
CA GLU A 849 11.95 20.32 68.76
C GLU A 849 12.20 20.72 70.22
N GLY A 850 13.47 20.68 70.62
CA GLY A 850 13.94 21.18 71.90
C GLY A 850 15.13 22.11 71.72
N GLY A 851 15.18 23.18 72.51
CA GLY A 851 16.29 24.13 72.46
C GLY A 851 16.53 24.83 73.79
N TYR A 852 17.71 25.45 73.92
CA TYR A 852 18.12 26.15 75.14
C TYR A 852 18.69 27.51 74.78
N ARG A 853 18.10 28.58 75.31
CA ARG A 853 18.47 29.97 74.95
C ARG A 853 19.53 30.53 75.90
N PHE A 854 20.60 31.05 75.31
CA PHE A 854 21.65 31.81 75.98
C PHE A 854 21.54 33.29 75.58
N VAL A 855 21.71 34.22 76.52
CA VAL A 855 21.92 35.64 76.21
C VAL A 855 23.40 35.91 76.35
N ALA A 856 24.04 36.41 75.29
CA ALA A 856 25.46 36.74 75.31
C ALA A 856 25.66 38.25 75.56
N PRO A 857 26.04 38.67 76.79
CA PRO A 857 26.19 40.10 77.12
C PRO A 857 27.34 40.77 76.36
N ILE A 858 28.36 40.00 75.98
CA ILE A 858 29.62 40.46 75.38
C ILE A 858 29.45 40.88 73.89
N ILE A 859 28.37 40.46 73.22
CA ILE A 859 28.05 40.79 71.81
C ILE A 859 26.79 41.67 71.70
N GLY A 860 26.59 42.56 72.68
CA GLY A 860 25.50 43.53 72.65
C GLY A 860 24.11 42.92 72.83
N GLY A 861 23.99 41.88 73.67
CA GLY A 861 22.71 41.33 74.14
C GLY A 861 21.98 40.40 73.16
N ILE A 862 22.68 39.82 72.17
CA ILE A 862 22.09 38.86 71.22
C ILE A 862 21.74 37.55 71.94
N GLY A 863 20.54 37.03 71.69
CA GLY A 863 20.12 35.69 72.07
C GLY A 863 20.64 34.65 71.10
N ILE A 864 21.19 33.54 71.60
CA ILE A 864 21.62 32.38 70.81
C ILE A 864 20.93 31.14 71.38
N THR A 865 20.23 30.40 70.52
CA THR A 865 19.44 29.22 70.91
C THR A 865 19.84 28.02 70.07
N PRO A 866 20.80 27.21 70.52
CA PRO A 866 21.01 25.88 69.97
C PRO A 866 19.77 25.02 70.14
N TYR A 867 19.44 24.22 69.13
CA TYR A 867 18.30 23.32 69.15
C TYR A 867 18.57 22.05 68.35
N ALA A 868 17.79 21.03 68.67
CA ALA A 868 17.68 19.79 67.92
C ALA A 868 16.21 19.52 67.62
N ALA A 869 15.91 19.06 66.42
CA ALA A 869 14.56 18.68 66.01
C ALA A 869 14.56 17.34 65.27
N GLY A 870 13.46 16.61 65.44
CA GLY A 870 13.10 15.47 64.61
C GLY A 870 11.80 15.78 63.87
N GLN A 871 11.73 15.43 62.60
CA GLN A 871 10.56 15.61 61.76
C GLN A 871 10.31 14.34 60.96
N PHE A 872 9.05 14.05 60.66
CA PHE A 872 8.69 13.08 59.63
C PHE A 872 7.59 13.66 58.76
N VAL A 873 7.57 13.23 57.51
CA VAL A 873 6.45 13.45 56.61
C VAL A 873 6.14 12.11 55.95
N SER A 874 4.88 11.71 55.94
CA SER A 874 4.39 10.51 55.27
C SER A 874 3.33 10.90 54.25
N PHE A 875 3.45 10.40 53.04
CA PHE A 875 2.58 10.70 51.91
C PHE A 875 1.99 9.41 51.34
N GLU A 876 0.66 9.32 51.37
CA GLU A 876 -0.12 8.15 50.95
C GLU A 876 -0.73 8.39 49.57
N LEU A 877 -0.17 7.74 48.55
CA LEU A 877 -0.68 7.73 47.18
C LEU A 877 -1.62 6.54 46.97
N PRO A 878 -2.83 6.76 46.40
CA PRO A 878 -3.69 5.67 45.96
C PRO A 878 -3.14 5.00 44.70
N ASN A 879 -3.80 3.95 44.23
CA ASN A 879 -3.64 3.57 42.84
C ASN A 879 -4.35 4.61 41.95
N TYR A 880 -3.79 4.89 40.78
CA TYR A 880 -4.40 5.79 39.81
C TYR A 880 -3.91 5.47 38.41
N MET A 881 -4.63 5.95 37.40
CA MET A 881 -4.36 5.63 36.00
C MET A 881 -4.47 6.89 35.15
N GLU A 882 -3.59 7.00 34.17
CA GLU A 882 -3.66 8.02 33.13
C GLU A 882 -4.79 7.74 32.14
N GLN A 883 -5.34 8.79 31.54
CA GLN A 883 -6.31 8.72 30.47
C GLN A 883 -5.93 9.74 29.39
N ALA A 884 -6.01 9.33 28.13
CA ALA A 884 -5.82 10.21 27.00
C ALA A 884 -6.99 11.18 26.87
N ILE A 885 -6.71 12.48 26.95
CA ILE A 885 -7.66 13.55 26.64
C ILE A 885 -7.59 13.91 25.15
N VAL A 886 -6.40 13.78 24.57
CA VAL A 886 -6.13 13.89 23.13
C VAL A 886 -5.22 12.73 22.74
N GLY A 887 -5.45 12.12 21.58
CA GLY A 887 -4.68 10.95 21.13
C GLY A 887 -5.23 9.62 21.64
N LEU A 888 -4.37 8.62 21.78
CA LEU A 888 -4.73 7.25 22.17
C LEU A 888 -4.12 6.87 23.53
N ASN A 889 -4.73 5.90 24.19
CA ASN A 889 -4.21 5.34 25.45
C ASN A 889 -3.01 4.40 25.26
N THR A 890 -2.42 4.32 24.06
CA THR A 890 -1.35 3.37 23.71
C THR A 890 -0.22 3.34 24.74
N PHE A 891 0.16 4.51 25.24
CA PHE A 891 1.25 4.69 26.19
C PHE A 891 0.82 5.11 27.60
N ALA A 892 -0.48 5.05 27.90
CA ALA A 892 -1.02 5.40 29.21
C ALA A 892 -0.50 4.45 30.29
N LEU A 893 -0.15 5.01 31.45
CA LEU A 893 0.39 4.28 32.59
C LEU A 893 -0.63 4.18 33.72
N GLY A 894 -0.61 3.06 34.44
CA GLY A 894 -1.21 2.90 35.75
C GLY A 894 -0.13 2.91 36.83
N TYR A 895 -0.39 3.58 37.94
CA TYR A 895 0.54 3.69 39.07
C TYR A 895 -0.03 2.95 40.28
N SER A 896 0.82 2.15 40.93
CA SER A 896 0.43 1.41 42.13
C SER A 896 0.38 2.32 43.36
N ALA A 897 -0.50 1.99 44.30
CA ALA A 897 -0.55 2.67 45.60
C ALA A 897 0.81 2.58 46.31
N LYS A 898 1.23 3.67 46.95
CA LYS A 898 2.50 3.75 47.67
C LYS A 898 2.40 4.71 48.84
N THR A 899 2.95 4.33 49.99
CA THR A 899 3.23 5.27 51.07
C THR A 899 4.72 5.61 51.03
N ALA A 900 5.05 6.89 50.85
CA ALA A 900 6.41 7.41 50.91
C ALA A 900 6.60 8.16 52.23
N THR A 901 7.58 7.78 53.04
CA THR A 901 7.84 8.41 54.34
C THR A 901 9.28 8.87 54.40
N ASP A 902 9.48 10.15 54.64
CA ASP A 902 10.81 10.73 54.87
C ASP A 902 10.91 11.17 56.33
N THR A 903 12.05 10.86 56.94
CA THR A 903 12.33 11.26 58.32
C THR A 903 13.58 12.12 58.32
N ARG A 904 13.56 13.16 59.14
CA ARG A 904 14.56 14.21 59.14
C ARG A 904 15.03 14.52 60.54
N SER A 905 16.35 14.63 60.69
CA SER A 905 16.98 15.21 61.89
C SER A 905 17.54 16.59 61.57
N GLU A 906 17.41 17.53 62.50
CA GLU A 906 17.89 18.91 62.32
C GLU A 906 18.66 19.35 63.56
N LEU A 907 19.87 19.87 63.36
CA LEU A 907 20.71 20.45 64.40
C LEU A 907 21.10 21.87 63.99
N GLY A 908 20.84 22.85 64.84
CA GLY A 908 21.13 24.22 64.48
C GLY A 908 21.17 25.20 65.64
N ALA A 909 21.39 26.46 65.29
CA ALA A 909 21.30 27.57 66.21
C ALA A 909 20.41 28.67 65.63
N ARG A 910 19.60 29.28 66.50
CA ARG A 910 18.84 30.50 66.19
C ARG A 910 19.45 31.69 66.90
N THR A 911 19.38 32.85 66.28
CA THR A 911 19.78 34.12 66.89
C THR A 911 18.60 35.07 66.95
N ASP A 912 18.49 35.86 68.00
CA ASP A 912 17.45 36.88 68.14
C ASP A 912 18.01 38.18 68.75
N LYS A 913 17.49 39.32 68.30
CA LYS A 913 17.75 40.64 68.92
C LYS A 913 16.55 41.56 68.76
N SER A 914 16.11 42.11 69.89
CA SER A 914 14.95 43.00 69.98
C SER A 914 15.37 44.45 70.19
N PHE A 915 14.70 45.36 69.50
CA PHE A 915 14.93 46.81 69.54
C PHE A 915 13.65 47.50 69.98
N ALA A 916 13.72 48.30 71.05
CA ALA A 916 12.61 49.13 71.48
C ALA A 916 12.40 50.27 70.47
N MET A 917 11.15 50.45 70.04
CA MET A 917 10.73 51.46 69.06
C MET A 917 9.61 52.32 69.67
N GLN A 918 9.36 53.51 69.11
CA GLN A 918 8.44 54.51 69.68
C GLN A 918 7.03 53.96 69.99
N ASN A 919 6.53 53.01 69.19
CA ASN A 919 5.19 52.42 69.31
C ASN A 919 5.19 50.87 69.34
N GLY A 920 6.32 50.23 69.69
CA GLY A 920 6.44 48.77 69.62
C GLY A 920 7.85 48.22 69.83
N VAL A 921 8.04 46.96 69.46
CA VAL A 921 9.33 46.25 69.47
C VAL A 921 9.57 45.65 68.10
N LEU A 922 10.76 45.92 67.53
CA LEU A 922 11.26 45.23 66.34
C LEU A 922 12.19 44.10 66.77
N THR A 923 11.90 42.86 66.40
CA THR A 923 12.78 41.72 66.65
C THR A 923 13.33 41.19 65.34
N LEU A 924 14.66 41.09 65.25
CA LEU A 924 15.35 40.45 64.14
C LEU A 924 15.79 39.05 64.56
N ARG A 925 15.53 38.04 63.73
CA ARG A 925 15.90 36.65 64.00
C ARG A 925 16.65 36.03 62.83
N GLY A 926 17.56 35.11 63.14
CA GLY A 926 18.33 34.33 62.18
C GLY A 926 18.34 32.85 62.56
N ARG A 927 18.51 31.97 61.58
CA ARG A 927 18.70 30.53 61.77
C ARG A 927 19.82 30.03 60.86
N LEU A 928 20.66 29.17 61.41
CA LEU A 928 21.58 28.31 60.65
C LEU A 928 21.46 26.89 61.20
N ALA A 929 21.24 25.91 60.33
CA ALA A 929 21.11 24.51 60.74
C ALA A 929 21.61 23.56 59.66
N TRP A 930 22.00 22.37 60.09
CA TRP A 930 22.20 21.20 59.24
C TRP A 930 20.99 20.28 59.41
N ALA A 931 20.53 19.72 58.31
CA ALA A 931 19.53 18.67 58.32
C ALA A 931 20.00 17.42 57.58
N HIS A 932 19.51 16.28 58.06
CA HIS A 932 19.75 14.97 57.49
C HIS A 932 18.42 14.25 57.25
N ASP A 933 18.12 13.96 55.99
CA ASP A 933 16.96 13.20 55.52
C ASP A 933 17.38 11.73 55.26
N TYR A 934 16.63 10.78 55.83
CA TYR A 934 17.01 9.36 55.82
C TYR A 934 16.43 8.57 54.63
N ASP A 935 15.36 9.06 53.98
CA ASP A 935 14.78 8.44 52.78
C ASP A 935 14.47 9.51 51.70
N PRO A 936 15.51 10.09 51.08
CA PRO A 936 15.35 11.15 50.09
C PRO A 936 14.92 10.63 48.71
N ASP A 937 14.82 9.31 48.53
CA ASP A 937 14.54 8.70 47.24
C ASP A 937 13.07 8.92 46.83
N ARG A 938 12.87 9.19 45.53
CA ARG A 938 11.54 9.42 44.95
C ARG A 938 11.34 8.40 43.84
N SER A 939 10.45 7.44 44.07
CA SER A 939 10.14 6.42 43.08
C SER A 939 8.66 6.06 43.06
N VAL A 940 8.19 5.59 41.92
CA VAL A 940 6.84 5.04 41.72
C VAL A 940 6.90 3.75 40.90
N LEU A 941 5.96 2.86 41.14
CA LEU A 941 5.79 1.65 40.33
C LEU A 941 4.72 1.92 39.27
N ALA A 942 5.15 1.96 38.01
CA ALA A 942 4.30 2.18 36.84
C ALA A 942 4.05 0.87 36.08
N THR A 943 2.95 0.81 35.33
CA THR A 943 2.61 -0.32 34.43
C THR A 943 1.90 0.22 33.21
N PHE A 944 2.28 -0.24 32.01
CA PHE A 944 1.55 0.11 30.78
C PHE A 944 0.13 -0.48 30.80
N GLN A 945 -0.88 0.36 30.56
CA GLN A 945 -2.27 -0.08 30.56
C GLN A 945 -2.59 -1.01 29.38
N THR A 946 -1.95 -0.78 28.23
CA THR A 946 -2.10 -1.58 27.00
C THR A 946 -1.22 -2.82 26.96
N LEU A 947 -0.24 -2.91 27.87
CA LEU A 947 0.63 -4.07 28.06
C LEU A 947 0.53 -4.56 29.52
N PRO A 948 -0.59 -5.17 29.94
CA PRO A 948 -0.76 -5.64 31.31
C PRO A 948 0.39 -6.57 31.74
N GLY A 949 0.98 -6.30 32.92
CA GLY A 949 2.14 -7.02 33.43
C GLY A 949 3.50 -6.45 33.01
N ALA A 950 3.55 -5.46 32.09
CA ALA A 950 4.74 -4.69 31.79
C ALA A 950 4.97 -3.59 32.85
N SER A 951 5.31 -4.02 34.07
CA SER A 951 5.53 -3.13 35.21
C SER A 951 7.01 -2.76 35.36
N PHE A 952 7.28 -1.53 35.79
CA PHE A 952 8.64 -1.04 35.98
C PHE A 952 8.70 0.07 37.04
N VAL A 953 9.86 0.18 37.69
CA VAL A 953 10.12 1.24 38.68
C VAL A 953 10.65 2.47 37.95
N VAL A 954 10.06 3.61 38.29
CA VAL A 954 10.43 4.93 37.81
C VAL A 954 11.07 5.69 38.95
N ASN A 955 12.28 6.20 38.72
CA ASN A 955 12.99 6.98 39.73
C ASN A 955 13.02 8.46 39.31
N GLY A 956 12.64 9.35 40.22
CA GLY A 956 12.66 10.80 40.01
C GLY A 956 13.97 11.44 40.47
N ALA A 957 14.04 12.76 40.43
CA ALA A 957 15.13 13.50 41.05
C ALA A 957 15.09 13.33 42.58
N THR A 958 16.22 12.92 43.16
CA THR A 958 16.37 12.64 44.58
C THR A 958 17.03 13.82 45.28
N HIS A 959 16.59 14.15 46.48
CA HIS A 959 17.27 15.13 47.31
C HIS A 959 18.61 14.59 47.83
N ALA A 960 19.52 15.48 48.21
CA ALA A 960 20.66 15.07 49.01
C ALA A 960 20.17 14.66 50.41
N ALA A 961 20.81 13.64 50.99
CA ALA A 961 20.57 13.30 52.39
C ALA A 961 20.93 14.45 53.33
N ASP A 962 21.88 15.31 52.97
CA ASP A 962 22.34 16.42 53.80
C ASP A 962 22.03 17.78 53.18
N SER A 963 21.44 18.68 53.98
CA SER A 963 21.14 20.05 53.56
C SER A 963 21.52 21.11 54.62
N ALA A 964 21.87 22.30 54.13
CA ALA A 964 22.11 23.48 54.95
C ALA A 964 20.87 24.38 54.94
N LEU A 965 20.40 24.76 56.11
CA LEU A 965 19.22 25.59 56.31
C LEU A 965 19.60 26.96 56.82
N THR A 966 19.00 27.97 56.22
CA THR A 966 19.18 29.37 56.59
C THR A 966 17.83 30.05 56.71
N SER A 967 17.68 30.94 57.69
CA SER A 967 16.48 31.76 57.81
C SER A 967 16.84 33.17 58.24
N ALA A 968 16.10 34.15 57.72
CA ALA A 968 16.12 35.54 58.18
C ALA A 968 14.69 35.99 58.42
N SER A 969 14.42 36.59 59.58
CA SER A 969 13.09 37.04 59.98
C SER A 969 13.12 38.40 60.64
N ALA A 970 12.08 39.19 60.37
CA ALA A 970 11.83 40.48 61.00
C ALA A 970 10.39 40.51 61.53
N GLU A 971 10.23 40.83 62.81
CA GLU A 971 8.96 40.89 63.51
C GLU A 971 8.75 42.26 64.13
N TRP A 972 7.62 42.89 63.84
CA TRP A 972 7.18 44.13 64.49
C TRP A 972 5.99 43.85 65.39
N LYS A 973 6.12 44.15 66.69
CA LYS A 973 5.06 44.02 67.69
C LYS A 973 4.62 45.38 68.19
N TRP A 974 3.37 45.74 67.93
CA TRP A 974 2.76 46.97 68.44
C TRP A 974 2.29 46.79 69.89
N THR A 975 2.20 47.90 70.62
CA THR A 975 1.73 47.91 72.02
C THR A 975 0.23 47.61 72.18
N ASN A 976 -0.54 47.64 71.10
CA ASN A 976 -1.99 47.42 71.08
C ASN A 976 -2.40 45.95 70.86
N GLY A 977 -1.48 45.00 70.97
CA GLY A 977 -1.74 43.56 70.81
C GLY A 977 -1.57 43.01 69.40
N TRP A 978 -1.34 43.88 68.40
CA TRP A 978 -1.02 43.45 67.03
C TRP A 978 0.47 43.12 66.87
N SER A 979 0.78 42.17 65.98
CA SER A 979 2.14 41.90 65.50
C SER A 979 2.13 41.44 64.05
N ALA A 980 3.20 41.75 63.34
CA ALA A 980 3.43 41.31 61.97
C ALA A 980 4.86 40.79 61.83
N ALA A 981 5.05 39.65 61.19
CA ALA A 981 6.34 39.05 60.93
C ALA A 981 6.50 38.67 59.46
N ALA A 982 7.71 38.81 58.94
CA ALA A 982 8.10 38.33 57.62
C ALA A 982 9.36 37.49 57.78
N THR A 983 9.35 36.29 57.21
CA THR A 983 10.46 35.33 57.27
C THR A 983 10.79 34.84 55.87
N PHE A 984 12.08 34.76 55.58
CA PHE A 984 12.65 34.13 54.39
C PHE A 984 13.46 32.92 54.84
N ASP A 985 13.19 31.77 54.24
CA ASP A 985 13.82 30.49 54.51
C ASP A 985 14.53 30.00 53.24
N GLY A 986 15.76 29.49 53.39
CA GLY A 986 16.54 28.89 52.32
C GLY A 986 17.07 27.52 52.75
N GLU A 987 17.00 26.55 51.85
CA GLU A 987 17.55 25.20 52.02
C GLU A 987 18.40 24.82 50.81
N PHE A 988 19.65 24.41 51.07
CA PHE A 988 20.67 24.24 50.04
C PHE A 988 21.41 22.90 50.22
N SER A 989 21.60 22.19 49.11
CA SER A 989 22.45 21.00 49.03
C SER A 989 23.29 21.02 47.74
N ASN A 990 24.02 19.95 47.46
CA ASN A 990 24.74 19.79 46.20
C ASN A 990 23.82 19.55 44.99
N VAL A 991 22.55 19.18 45.20
CA VAL A 991 21.59 18.86 44.12
C VAL A 991 20.26 19.60 44.24
N SER A 992 20.00 20.33 45.33
CA SER A 992 18.72 21.00 45.56
C SER A 992 18.87 22.42 46.10
N ASN A 993 18.05 23.33 45.59
CA ASN A 993 17.94 24.70 46.09
C ASN A 993 16.47 25.03 46.33
N SER A 994 16.14 25.45 47.54
CA SER A 994 14.79 25.83 47.95
C SER A 994 14.77 27.22 48.55
N TYR A 995 13.74 27.99 48.18
CA TYR A 995 13.50 29.33 48.66
C TYR A 995 12.03 29.45 49.08
N ALA A 996 11.79 29.82 50.33
CA ALA A 996 10.46 29.98 50.87
C ALA A 996 10.32 31.30 51.63
N GLY A 997 9.10 31.82 51.65
CA GLY A 997 8.73 33.03 52.36
C GLY A 997 7.41 32.86 53.08
N LYS A 998 7.30 33.47 54.26
CA LYS A 998 6.05 33.52 55.03
C LYS A 998 5.87 34.89 55.66
N GLY A 999 4.64 35.38 55.63
CA GLY A 999 4.19 36.60 56.27
C GLY A 999 3.06 36.28 57.23
N VAL A 1000 3.17 36.71 58.49
CA VAL A 1000 2.20 36.42 59.55
C VAL A 1000 1.71 37.72 60.16
N VAL A 1001 0.40 37.84 60.36
CA VAL A 1001 -0.22 38.90 61.16
C VAL A 1001 -0.99 38.25 62.31
N ARG A 1002 -0.81 38.78 63.52
CA ARG A 1002 -1.39 38.22 64.75
C ARG A 1002 -1.98 39.30 65.63
N TYR A 1003 -3.10 38.99 66.28
CA TYR A 1003 -3.72 39.79 67.32
C TYR A 1003 -3.85 38.98 68.62
N THR A 1004 -3.40 39.55 69.73
CA THR A 1004 -3.39 38.93 71.07
C THR A 1004 -4.25 39.77 72.02
N TRP A 1005 -5.20 39.15 72.74
CA TRP A 1005 -6.13 39.86 73.63
C TRP A 1005 -6.43 39.13 74.93
#